data_AF-A0A8H5LR70-F1
#
_entry.id   AF-A0A8H5LR70-F1
#
_cell.length_a   1.000
_cell.length_b   1.000
_cell.length_c   1.000
_cell.angle_alpha   90.00
_cell.angle_beta   90.00
_cell.angle_gamma   90.00
#
_symmetry.space_group_name_H-M   'P 1'
#
loop_
_entity.id
_entity.type
_entity.pdbx_description
1 polymer ?
#
loop_
_entity_poly.entity_id
_entity_poly.type
_entity_poly.pdbx_seq_one_letter_code
_entity_poly.pdbx_strand_id
1 'polypeptide(L)'
;MEGRRLITQMFAGGMSQYLTQVQGMPPEVEKRLAKRLSKYIWDEKEKNPVSKDATYLKIKEGGRVVLDIPARNEAIELMWLKRYLNFGPDRPLWAKVADSLLAANTPRSEDHIPITIKQNCFLQSWLTSSSARSTQVPELRRMISVGQKYGLRIEGLAFTRSILRAMPIWHHIQADPRIRRLTNSQASRCLMEKHKVLTVGQAEDIAAPVVSITDQSTPHQRNDRCQCRDCQELRQRDSCTHPHQCMLRAEELLDTLPQKWDPRAEQPEDYEKEPDEDVREENTEVFDYRISTNGDLSDIFRIFTDDADTSNEVLIRKIAPGNEESEKIVATDGSCTNNGQEDVRAGAGVFYGHGDPTNQSIRLPKRAENVKIIQSNQAAELVAAMKATEPIAKTVRVKLETDSKYVITHLTKGLRKMEDTGYIDVNNAEIIRTMIARYRVHEAPIHVKWVKGHNGHEGNEEADTLAGMATTKLTEDQLDLTVPQNLRITGAKLKVLTQRLAYTAIRQRKSAVTPDRPRTRSIITQVKTQTRALFDISPTDSVIWASIRTKDLERKTRYFLWMVANDAYMTGTHWQRTSYTAEAQERAICQHDQKVEDIAHILTGCESPGQELVWELTGKLWDKKGTALSWERPALGTIVGAGLAVFKTPGRTRKMGEERLWRILVAESAYLIWKMRCERVIRKDNTPFTSREIENRWIHMVNERIQLDRRMTSRKYGSKGVSPNLVRATWQGLLMREHTLPDDWVTNTGVLVGIESDLRRRTGPRGR
;
A
#
# COMPACT_ATOMS: atom_id res chain seq x y z
N MET A 1 -24.80 1.83 6.81
CA MET A 1 -23.58 1.15 6.32
C MET A 1 -22.36 1.34 7.24
N GLU A 2 -21.89 2.55 7.57
CA GLU A 2 -20.65 2.72 8.37
C GLU A 2 -20.68 2.00 9.73
N GLY A 3 -21.81 2.08 10.46
CA GLY A 3 -21.99 1.31 11.70
C GLY A 3 -21.94 -0.20 11.47
N ARG A 4 -22.61 -0.70 10.42
CA ARG A 4 -22.58 -2.12 10.03
C ARG A 4 -21.17 -2.59 9.69
N ARG A 5 -20.38 -1.76 8.99
CA ARG A 5 -18.96 -2.04 8.72
C ARG A 5 -18.17 -2.24 10.01
N LEU A 6 -18.32 -1.35 10.99
CA LEU A 6 -17.64 -1.47 12.29
C LEU A 6 -18.07 -2.74 13.04
N ILE A 7 -19.37 -3.04 13.05
CA ILE A 7 -19.92 -4.27 13.66
C ILE A 7 -19.36 -5.51 12.97
N THR A 8 -19.37 -5.57 11.64
CA THR A 8 -18.78 -6.67 10.88
C THR A 8 -17.30 -6.84 11.20
N GLN A 9 -16.54 -5.75 11.30
CA GLN A 9 -15.12 -5.82 11.59
C GLN A 9 -14.85 -6.29 13.03
N MET A 10 -15.65 -5.85 14.00
CA MET A 10 -15.48 -6.21 15.42
C MET A 10 -15.93 -7.64 15.70
N PHE A 11 -17.15 -8.01 15.32
CA PHE A 11 -17.73 -9.32 15.67
C PHE A 11 -17.31 -10.40 14.69
N ALA A 12 -17.79 -10.33 13.45
CA ALA A 12 -17.49 -11.36 12.46
C ALA A 12 -15.98 -11.42 12.19
N GLY A 13 -15.32 -10.25 12.13
CA GLY A 13 -13.90 -10.17 11.95
C GLY A 13 -13.09 -10.76 13.11
N GLY A 14 -13.45 -10.46 14.36
CA GLY A 14 -12.76 -11.01 15.53
C GLY A 14 -12.99 -12.51 15.71
N MET A 15 -14.24 -12.97 15.61
CA MET A 15 -14.59 -14.38 15.80
C MET A 15 -14.04 -15.28 14.69
N SER A 16 -14.17 -14.87 13.42
CA SER A 16 -13.62 -15.64 12.31
C SER A 16 -12.11 -15.74 12.40
N GLN A 17 -11.43 -14.67 12.82
CA GLN A 17 -9.98 -14.69 12.96
C GLN A 17 -9.53 -15.77 13.95
N TYR A 18 -10.10 -15.82 15.15
CA TYR A 18 -9.74 -16.82 16.14
C TYR A 18 -10.02 -18.25 15.66
N LEU A 19 -11.23 -18.53 15.21
CA LEU A 19 -11.63 -19.88 14.81
C LEU A 19 -10.82 -20.39 13.60
N THR A 20 -10.61 -19.52 12.61
CA THR A 20 -9.84 -19.87 11.40
C THR A 20 -8.36 -20.04 11.70
N GLN A 21 -7.81 -19.28 12.64
CA GLN A 21 -6.42 -19.48 13.08
C GLN A 21 -6.20 -20.84 13.75
N VAL A 22 -7.22 -21.43 14.39
CA VAL A 22 -7.09 -22.71 15.11
C VAL A 22 -7.46 -23.91 14.23
N GLN A 23 -8.56 -23.81 13.48
CA GLN A 23 -9.19 -24.95 12.79
C GLN A 23 -9.24 -24.80 11.26
N GLY A 24 -8.75 -23.68 10.73
CA GLY A 24 -9.02 -23.29 9.34
C GLY A 24 -10.49 -22.90 9.12
N MET A 25 -10.84 -22.58 7.88
CA MET A 25 -12.23 -22.33 7.47
C MET A 25 -12.54 -23.13 6.20
N PRO A 26 -13.48 -24.10 6.25
CA PRO A 26 -13.91 -24.79 5.04
C PRO A 26 -14.46 -23.81 3.99
N PRO A 27 -14.24 -24.04 2.68
CA PRO A 27 -14.67 -23.13 1.63
C PRO A 27 -16.17 -22.80 1.64
N GLU A 28 -17.02 -23.77 2.01
CA GLU A 28 -18.46 -23.54 2.08
C GLU A 28 -18.88 -22.64 3.25
N VAL A 29 -18.18 -22.74 4.38
CA VAL A 29 -18.38 -21.84 5.52
C VAL A 29 -17.94 -20.43 5.16
N GLU A 30 -16.78 -20.29 4.50
CA GLU A 30 -16.27 -19.01 4.00
C GLU A 30 -17.28 -18.34 3.07
N LYS A 31 -17.76 -19.07 2.05
CA LYS A 31 -18.73 -18.58 1.07
C LYS A 31 -20.04 -18.17 1.74
N ARG A 32 -20.54 -18.97 2.69
CA ARG A 32 -21.76 -18.67 3.45
C ARG A 32 -21.59 -17.43 4.32
N LEU A 33 -20.47 -17.28 5.01
CA LEU A 33 -20.16 -16.12 5.84
C LEU A 33 -20.02 -14.86 4.98
N ALA A 34 -19.26 -14.91 3.89
CA ALA A 34 -19.11 -13.79 2.95
C ALA A 34 -20.43 -13.37 2.32
N LYS A 35 -21.36 -14.31 2.08
CA LYS A 35 -22.73 -14.01 1.62
C LYS A 35 -23.55 -13.31 2.70
N ARG A 36 -23.52 -13.81 3.95
CA ARG A 36 -24.23 -13.19 5.09
C ARG A 36 -23.72 -11.78 5.38
N LEU A 37 -22.41 -11.58 5.40
CA LEU A 37 -21.82 -10.25 5.62
C LEU A 37 -22.20 -9.26 4.53
N SER A 38 -22.20 -9.70 3.27
CA SER A 38 -22.66 -8.86 2.17
C SER A 38 -24.11 -8.42 2.36
N LYS A 39 -25.02 -9.34 2.71
CA LYS A 39 -26.43 -9.01 2.97
C LYS A 39 -26.56 -8.03 4.14
N TYR A 40 -25.88 -8.31 5.25
CA TYR A 40 -25.90 -7.46 6.43
C TYR A 40 -25.42 -6.03 6.12
N ILE A 41 -24.28 -5.87 5.43
CA ILE A 41 -23.74 -4.55 5.05
C ILE A 41 -24.77 -3.72 4.26
N TRP A 42 -25.57 -4.38 3.42
CA TRP A 42 -26.58 -3.79 2.57
C TRP A 42 -28.01 -3.81 3.12
N ASP A 43 -28.20 -4.13 4.40
CA ASP A 43 -29.53 -4.14 5.03
C ASP A 43 -30.49 -5.18 4.45
N GLU A 44 -30.00 -6.40 4.22
CA GLU A 44 -30.77 -7.53 3.67
C GLU A 44 -31.33 -7.29 2.25
N LYS A 45 -30.85 -6.26 1.54
CA LYS A 45 -31.17 -6.06 0.12
C LYS A 45 -30.77 -7.26 -0.72
N GLU A 46 -31.65 -7.64 -1.64
CA GLU A 46 -31.39 -8.77 -2.56
C GLU A 46 -30.20 -8.54 -3.49
N LYS A 47 -30.05 -7.31 -3.98
CA LYS A 47 -28.97 -6.90 -4.88
C LYS A 47 -28.10 -5.84 -4.21
N ASN A 48 -26.79 -6.01 -4.33
CA ASN A 48 -25.81 -5.04 -3.86
C ASN A 48 -25.78 -3.83 -4.84
N PRO A 49 -26.05 -2.61 -4.37
CA PRO A 49 -25.96 -1.40 -5.20
C PRO A 49 -24.55 -1.12 -5.73
N VAL A 50 -23.52 -1.46 -4.96
CA VAL A 50 -22.11 -1.39 -5.35
C VAL A 50 -21.49 -2.77 -5.19
N SER A 51 -20.65 -3.19 -6.14
CA SER A 51 -20.01 -4.52 -6.12
C SER A 51 -19.16 -4.70 -4.86
N LYS A 52 -19.00 -5.95 -4.42
CA LYS A 52 -18.20 -6.26 -3.23
C LYS A 52 -16.77 -5.76 -3.37
N ASP A 53 -16.16 -5.99 -4.54
CA ASP A 53 -14.77 -5.61 -4.82
C ASP A 53 -14.56 -4.11 -4.69
N ALA A 54 -15.47 -3.30 -5.24
CA ALA A 54 -15.43 -1.84 -5.09
C ALA A 54 -15.59 -1.41 -3.62
N THR A 55 -16.44 -2.08 -2.83
CA THR A 55 -16.58 -1.74 -1.40
C THR A 55 -15.34 -2.07 -0.56
N TYR A 56 -14.52 -3.02 -1.00
CA TYR A 56 -13.29 -3.41 -0.32
C TYR A 56 -12.10 -2.48 -0.60
N LEU A 57 -12.17 -1.64 -1.64
CA LEU A 57 -11.12 -0.66 -1.99
C LEU A 57 -10.84 0.34 -0.85
N LYS A 58 -9.67 1.01 -0.92
CA LYS A 58 -9.33 2.08 0.02
C LYS A 58 -10.32 3.24 -0.15
N ILE A 59 -10.48 4.05 0.90
CA ILE A 59 -11.35 5.25 0.87
C ILE A 59 -10.93 6.19 -0.27
N LYS A 60 -9.62 6.37 -0.48
CA LYS A 60 -9.04 7.21 -1.54
C LYS A 60 -9.32 6.68 -2.96
N GLU A 61 -9.82 5.46 -3.10
CA GLU A 61 -10.17 4.81 -4.36
C GLU A 61 -11.69 4.66 -4.51
N GLY A 62 -12.47 5.34 -3.66
CA GLY A 62 -13.93 5.25 -3.66
C GLY A 62 -14.51 4.04 -2.94
N GLY A 63 -13.68 3.23 -2.30
CA GLY A 63 -14.15 2.12 -1.48
C GLY A 63 -14.57 2.52 -0.08
N ARG A 64 -14.96 1.53 0.72
CA ARG A 64 -15.35 1.70 2.12
C ARG A 64 -14.58 0.83 3.08
N VAL A 65 -13.56 0.10 2.62
CA VAL A 65 -12.75 -0.79 3.46
C VAL A 65 -13.63 -1.79 4.22
N VAL A 66 -14.58 -2.41 3.50
CA VAL A 66 -15.38 -3.52 4.03
C VAL A 66 -14.47 -4.75 4.20
N LEU A 67 -14.77 -5.60 5.16
CA LEU A 67 -14.01 -6.80 5.45
C LEU A 67 -14.10 -7.83 4.30
N ASP A 68 -12.95 -8.20 3.74
CA ASP A 68 -12.79 -9.31 2.81
C ASP A 68 -12.34 -10.57 3.57
N ILE A 69 -13.28 -11.48 3.85
CA ILE A 69 -13.01 -12.75 4.56
C ILE A 69 -12.05 -13.65 3.77
N PRO A 70 -12.27 -13.92 2.46
CA PRO A 70 -11.31 -14.70 1.67
C PRO A 70 -9.88 -14.17 1.73
N ALA A 71 -9.65 -12.87 1.53
CA ALA A 71 -8.30 -12.30 1.64
C ALA A 71 -7.71 -12.44 3.04
N ARG A 72 -8.54 -12.40 4.08
CA ARG A 72 -8.11 -12.59 5.46
C ARG A 72 -7.72 -14.04 5.72
N ASN A 73 -8.50 -15.00 5.22
CA ASN A 73 -8.20 -16.41 5.37
C ASN A 73 -6.89 -16.74 4.64
N GLU A 74 -6.69 -16.25 3.42
CA GLU A 74 -5.40 -16.34 2.72
C GLU A 74 -4.25 -15.74 3.55
N ALA A 75 -4.44 -14.60 4.20
CA ALA A 75 -3.43 -14.03 5.11
C ALA A 75 -3.17 -14.89 6.36
N ILE A 76 -4.16 -15.63 6.86
CA ILE A 76 -4.00 -16.60 7.97
C ILE A 76 -3.19 -17.81 7.49
N GLU A 77 -3.49 -18.35 6.31
CA GLU A 77 -2.73 -19.45 5.69
C GLU A 77 -1.25 -19.07 5.53
N LEU A 78 -0.94 -17.81 5.19
CA LEU A 78 0.44 -17.33 5.14
C LEU A 78 1.13 -17.30 6.52
N MET A 79 0.38 -17.13 7.62
CA MET A 79 0.94 -17.25 8.96
C MET A 79 1.23 -18.71 9.34
N TRP A 80 0.43 -19.66 8.85
CA TRP A 80 0.74 -21.09 8.96
C TRP A 80 1.98 -21.47 8.16
N LEU A 81 2.07 -20.99 6.91
CA LEU A 81 3.24 -21.17 6.05
C LEU A 81 4.52 -20.59 6.69
N LYS A 82 4.42 -19.39 7.28
CA LYS A 82 5.50 -18.77 8.07
C LYS A 82 5.96 -19.66 9.22
N ARG A 83 5.03 -20.28 9.96
CA ARG A 83 5.37 -21.20 11.07
C ARG A 83 5.96 -22.51 10.57
N TYR A 84 5.48 -23.02 9.44
CA TYR A 84 5.99 -24.23 8.80
C TYR A 84 7.45 -24.08 8.34
N LEU A 85 7.75 -22.94 7.71
CA LEU A 85 9.07 -22.57 7.20
C LEU A 85 9.93 -21.83 8.25
N ASN A 86 9.60 -21.95 9.53
CA ASN A 86 10.51 -21.54 10.60
C ASN A 86 11.49 -22.68 10.86
N PHE A 87 12.76 -22.50 10.50
CA PHE A 87 13.87 -23.43 10.71
C PHE A 87 14.69 -23.13 11.96
N GLY A 88 14.33 -22.10 12.73
CA GLY A 88 14.95 -21.76 14.00
C GLY A 88 14.62 -22.75 15.13
N PRO A 89 15.12 -22.49 16.36
CA PRO A 89 14.93 -23.37 17.52
C PRO A 89 13.45 -23.58 17.88
N ASP A 90 12.60 -22.60 17.60
CA ASP A 90 11.16 -22.63 17.85
C ASP A 90 10.35 -23.32 16.72
N ARG A 91 11.00 -24.10 15.85
CA ARG A 91 10.32 -24.83 14.77
C ARG A 91 9.30 -25.81 15.37
N PRO A 92 8.00 -25.68 15.06
CA PRO A 92 6.99 -26.50 15.69
C PRO A 92 7.09 -27.96 15.24
N LEU A 93 6.79 -28.90 16.14
CA LEU A 93 6.89 -30.34 15.87
C LEU A 93 6.03 -30.78 14.67
N TRP A 94 4.83 -30.21 14.52
CA TRP A 94 3.96 -30.54 13.38
C TRP A 94 4.59 -30.19 12.04
N ALA A 95 5.49 -29.20 11.96
CA ALA A 95 6.19 -28.86 10.73
C ALA A 95 7.17 -29.97 10.30
N LYS A 96 7.81 -30.63 11.27
CA LYS A 96 8.67 -31.79 10.99
C LYS A 96 7.85 -32.98 10.48
N VAL A 97 6.66 -33.21 11.06
CA VAL A 97 5.72 -34.22 10.57
C VAL A 97 5.23 -33.86 9.17
N ALA A 98 4.94 -32.59 8.90
CA ALA A 98 4.53 -32.11 7.60
C ALA A 98 5.62 -32.33 6.53
N ASP A 99 6.90 -32.10 6.84
CA ASP A 99 8.01 -32.44 5.95
C ASP A 99 7.95 -33.92 5.53
N SER A 100 7.80 -34.84 6.50
CA SER A 100 7.69 -36.28 6.23
C SER A 100 6.46 -36.65 5.39
N LEU A 101 5.30 -36.03 5.66
CA LEU A 101 4.07 -36.27 4.88
C LEU A 101 4.18 -35.75 3.44
N LEU A 102 4.85 -34.62 3.24
CA LEU A 102 5.11 -34.05 1.92
C LEU A 102 6.10 -34.90 1.12
N ALA A 103 7.15 -35.39 1.78
CA ALA A 103 8.16 -36.28 1.21
C ALA A 103 7.62 -37.69 0.88
N ALA A 104 6.65 -38.19 1.65
CA ALA A 104 6.01 -39.49 1.40
C ALA A 104 4.98 -39.46 0.26
N ASN A 105 4.41 -38.29 -0.05
CA ASN A 105 3.37 -38.14 -1.07
C ASN A 105 3.90 -37.39 -2.30
N THR A 106 4.85 -37.99 -3.02
CA THR A 106 5.39 -37.44 -4.26
C THR A 106 4.71 -38.02 -5.51
N PRO A 107 4.71 -37.32 -6.66
CA PRO A 107 4.31 -37.92 -7.92
C PRO A 107 5.23 -39.08 -8.31
N ARG A 108 4.74 -40.02 -9.14
CA ARG A 108 5.50 -41.20 -9.60
C ARG A 108 6.86 -40.86 -10.24
N SER A 109 6.98 -39.68 -10.84
CA SER A 109 8.24 -39.21 -11.42
C SER A 109 9.37 -39.07 -10.39
N GLU A 110 9.06 -38.95 -9.10
CA GLU A 110 10.01 -38.74 -8.00
C GLU A 110 10.19 -40.01 -7.13
N ASP A 111 9.65 -41.17 -7.53
CA ASP A 111 9.72 -42.43 -6.77
C ASP A 111 11.16 -42.97 -6.68
N HIS A 112 12.00 -42.65 -7.66
CA HIS A 112 13.41 -43.05 -7.72
C HIS A 112 14.30 -42.29 -6.71
N ILE A 113 13.80 -41.21 -6.10
CA ILE A 113 14.55 -40.42 -5.11
C ILE A 113 14.35 -41.05 -3.73
N PRO A 114 15.43 -41.48 -3.03
CA PRO A 114 15.33 -42.06 -1.69
C PRO A 114 14.63 -41.13 -0.70
N ILE A 115 13.69 -41.66 0.08
CA ILE A 115 12.96 -40.87 1.08
C ILE A 115 13.86 -40.27 2.15
N THR A 116 15.02 -40.89 2.42
CA THR A 116 16.01 -40.46 3.42
C THR A 116 16.68 -39.13 3.09
N ILE A 117 16.69 -38.72 1.82
CA ILE A 117 17.25 -37.43 1.39
C ILE A 117 16.18 -36.38 1.03
N LYS A 118 14.89 -36.76 1.06
CA LYS A 118 13.77 -35.83 0.89
C LYS A 118 13.56 -35.08 2.21
N GLN A 119 14.05 -33.86 2.27
CA GLN A 119 13.88 -32.94 3.39
C GLN A 119 12.67 -32.02 3.14
N ASN A 120 12.88 -30.71 3.04
CA ASN A 120 11.80 -29.75 2.81
C ASN A 120 11.62 -29.47 1.31
N CYS A 121 10.39 -29.57 0.81
CA CYS A 121 10.07 -29.39 -0.61
C CYS A 121 10.24 -27.96 -1.14
N PHE A 122 10.50 -26.96 -0.28
CA PHE A 122 10.78 -25.59 -0.68
C PHE A 122 12.30 -25.29 -0.75
N LEU A 123 13.14 -26.21 -0.27
CA LEU A 123 14.60 -26.10 -0.33
C LEU A 123 15.22 -27.01 -1.41
N GLN A 124 14.43 -27.94 -1.96
CA GLN A 124 14.85 -28.93 -2.93
C GLN A 124 13.96 -28.92 -4.17
N SER A 125 14.49 -29.42 -5.28
CA SER A 125 13.84 -29.41 -6.59
C SER A 125 12.86 -30.55 -6.82
N TRP A 126 12.74 -31.55 -5.93
CA TRP A 126 11.78 -32.65 -6.06
C TRP A 126 10.34 -32.18 -5.78
N LEU A 127 9.38 -32.80 -6.44
CA LEU A 127 7.98 -32.38 -6.38
C LEU A 127 7.16 -33.15 -5.34
N THR A 128 6.29 -32.45 -4.62
CA THR A 128 5.23 -33.04 -3.77
C THR A 128 3.87 -32.98 -4.46
N SER A 129 2.99 -33.94 -4.18
CA SER A 129 1.66 -33.99 -4.78
C SER A 129 0.74 -32.89 -4.23
N SER A 130 0.38 -31.94 -5.08
CA SER A 130 -0.56 -30.85 -4.74
C SER A 130 -1.97 -31.05 -5.32
N SER A 131 -2.18 -32.11 -6.11
CA SER A 131 -3.44 -32.37 -6.80
C SER A 131 -4.62 -32.53 -5.83
N ALA A 132 -5.80 -32.03 -6.24
CA ALA A 132 -7.06 -32.22 -5.53
C ALA A 132 -7.39 -33.71 -5.28
N ARG A 133 -6.91 -34.59 -6.16
CA ARG A 133 -7.12 -36.06 -6.11
C ARG A 133 -6.03 -36.82 -5.34
N SER A 134 -4.99 -36.14 -4.88
CA SER A 134 -3.93 -36.80 -4.10
C SER A 134 -4.41 -37.14 -2.68
N THR A 135 -3.77 -38.12 -2.06
CA THR A 135 -3.94 -38.52 -0.66
C THR A 135 -3.31 -37.53 0.34
N GLN A 136 -2.76 -36.42 -0.15
CA GLN A 136 -2.11 -35.41 0.68
C GLN A 136 -3.13 -34.69 1.57
N VAL A 137 -2.69 -34.34 2.77
CA VAL A 137 -3.48 -33.62 3.77
C VAL A 137 -4.01 -32.30 3.18
N PRO A 138 -5.34 -32.05 3.21
CA PRO A 138 -5.95 -30.86 2.60
C PRO A 138 -5.34 -29.53 3.06
N GLU A 139 -5.00 -29.42 4.34
CA GLU A 139 -4.39 -28.25 4.96
C GLU A 139 -3.00 -27.97 4.39
N LEU A 140 -2.16 -28.99 4.23
CA LEU A 140 -0.82 -28.86 3.63
C LEU A 140 -0.91 -28.44 2.16
N ARG A 141 -1.85 -29.01 1.40
CA ARG A 141 -2.09 -28.59 0.00
C ARG A 141 -2.52 -27.14 -0.10
N ARG A 142 -3.42 -26.70 0.79
CA ARG A 142 -3.89 -25.31 0.84
C ARG A 142 -2.73 -24.36 1.17
N MET A 143 -1.94 -24.69 2.17
CA MET A 143 -0.76 -23.90 2.56
C MET A 143 0.23 -23.75 1.41
N ILE A 144 0.55 -24.84 0.70
CA ILE A 144 1.42 -24.82 -0.49
C ILE A 144 0.80 -23.98 -1.61
N SER A 145 -0.48 -24.21 -1.93
CA SER A 145 -1.17 -23.51 -3.00
C SER A 145 -1.25 -22.01 -2.75
N VAL A 146 -1.49 -21.57 -1.52
CA VAL A 146 -1.48 -20.15 -1.16
C VAL A 146 -0.06 -19.57 -1.25
N GLY A 147 0.97 -20.31 -0.80
CA GLY A 147 2.36 -19.93 -1.00
C GLY A 147 2.71 -19.71 -2.47
N GLN A 148 2.38 -20.68 -3.33
CA GLN A 148 2.59 -20.59 -4.78
C GLN A 148 1.82 -19.44 -5.42
N LYS A 149 0.54 -19.27 -5.06
CA LYS A 149 -0.33 -18.18 -5.55
C LYS A 149 0.28 -16.80 -5.31
N TYR A 150 1.00 -16.63 -4.20
CA TYR A 150 1.62 -15.36 -3.85
C TYR A 150 3.12 -15.33 -4.12
N GLY A 151 3.67 -16.27 -4.90
CA GLY A 151 5.09 -16.27 -5.28
C GLY A 151 6.01 -16.49 -4.07
N LEU A 152 5.76 -17.54 -3.28
CA LEU A 152 6.74 -17.97 -2.29
C LEU A 152 7.96 -18.54 -3.01
N ARG A 153 9.16 -18.04 -2.68
CA ARG A 153 10.44 -18.58 -3.17
C ARG A 153 11.56 -18.30 -2.18
N ILE A 154 12.72 -18.91 -2.42
CA ILE A 154 13.96 -18.52 -1.76
C ILE A 154 14.61 -17.39 -2.55
N GLU A 155 14.93 -16.28 -1.90
CA GLU A 155 15.49 -15.09 -2.55
C GLU A 155 16.21 -14.19 -1.54
N GLY A 156 17.35 -13.65 -1.94
CA GLY A 156 18.17 -12.72 -1.18
C GLY A 156 19.27 -12.14 -2.05
N LEU A 157 19.86 -11.03 -1.60
CA LEU A 157 21.00 -10.42 -2.30
C LEU A 157 22.26 -11.27 -2.10
N ALA A 158 22.53 -11.63 -0.85
CA ALA A 158 23.56 -12.58 -0.42
C ALA A 158 23.12 -13.27 0.89
N PHE A 159 23.81 -14.34 1.25
CA PHE A 159 23.55 -15.13 2.47
C PHE A 159 24.86 -15.42 3.19
N THR A 160 24.80 -15.50 4.52
CA THR A 160 25.96 -15.93 5.31
C THR A 160 26.29 -17.41 5.10
N ARG A 161 27.55 -17.79 5.28
CA ARG A 161 28.03 -19.19 5.22
C ARG A 161 27.24 -20.10 6.13
N SER A 162 26.73 -19.61 7.27
CA SER A 162 25.85 -20.39 8.15
C SER A 162 24.57 -20.85 7.45
N ILE A 163 23.94 -19.97 6.65
CA ILE A 163 22.75 -20.29 5.85
C ILE A 163 23.13 -21.21 4.69
N LEU A 164 24.21 -20.87 3.96
CA LEU A 164 24.67 -21.65 2.81
C LEU A 164 24.96 -23.10 3.21
N ARG A 165 25.72 -23.31 4.28
CA ARG A 165 26.07 -24.63 4.80
C ARG A 165 24.86 -25.41 5.32
N ALA A 166 23.79 -24.74 5.75
CA ALA A 166 22.57 -25.39 6.23
C ALA A 166 21.65 -25.89 5.10
N MET A 167 21.83 -25.41 3.86
CA MET A 167 21.00 -25.83 2.73
C MET A 167 21.14 -27.34 2.43
N PRO A 168 20.08 -28.03 1.96
CA PRO A 168 20.18 -29.41 1.47
C PRO A 168 21.08 -29.50 0.24
N ILE A 169 22.08 -30.39 0.24
CA ILE A 169 22.93 -30.58 -0.95
C ILE A 169 22.22 -31.39 -2.03
N TRP A 170 21.54 -32.47 -1.65
CA TRP A 170 20.87 -33.33 -2.62
C TRP A 170 19.66 -32.62 -3.21
N HIS A 171 19.56 -32.60 -4.54
CA HIS A 171 18.46 -31.92 -5.23
C HIS A 171 18.31 -30.44 -4.84
N HIS A 172 19.38 -29.75 -4.44
CA HIS A 172 19.37 -28.33 -4.07
C HIS A 172 18.59 -27.50 -5.11
N ILE A 173 17.64 -26.67 -4.66
CA ILE A 173 16.67 -26.02 -5.58
C ILE A 173 17.30 -24.99 -6.52
N GLN A 174 18.45 -24.43 -6.17
CA GLN A 174 19.20 -23.45 -7.00
C GLN A 174 20.44 -24.05 -7.69
N ALA A 175 20.68 -25.35 -7.55
CA ALA A 175 21.78 -26.01 -8.23
C ALA A 175 21.47 -26.23 -9.73
N ASP A 176 22.52 -26.40 -10.53
CA ASP A 176 22.39 -26.86 -11.91
C ASP A 176 21.57 -28.17 -11.95
N PRO A 177 20.60 -28.32 -12.87
CA PRO A 177 19.77 -29.52 -13.00
C PRO A 177 20.54 -30.84 -13.07
N ARG A 178 21.81 -30.83 -13.49
CA ARG A 178 22.73 -31.98 -13.48
C ARG A 178 22.85 -32.64 -12.11
N ILE A 179 22.64 -31.90 -11.01
CA ILE A 179 22.72 -32.43 -9.64
C ILE A 179 21.78 -33.64 -9.45
N ARG A 180 20.63 -33.67 -10.13
CA ARG A 180 19.66 -34.78 -10.06
C ARG A 180 20.24 -36.10 -10.56
N ARG A 181 21.25 -36.07 -11.45
CA ARG A 181 21.91 -37.27 -12.00
C ARG A 181 22.99 -37.82 -11.06
N LEU A 182 23.42 -37.04 -10.07
CA LEU A 182 24.50 -37.39 -9.15
C LEU A 182 24.04 -38.29 -7.99
N THR A 183 22.76 -38.61 -7.88
CA THR A 183 22.20 -39.36 -6.73
C THR A 183 22.52 -40.86 -6.74
N ASN A 184 22.71 -41.48 -7.91
CA ASN A 184 22.66 -42.95 -8.05
C ASN A 184 24.02 -43.68 -8.09
N SER A 185 25.15 -42.99 -7.88
CA SER A 185 26.47 -43.64 -7.89
C SER A 185 26.75 -44.44 -6.60
N GLN A 186 27.74 -45.33 -6.63
CA GLN A 186 28.19 -46.04 -5.42
C GLN A 186 28.75 -45.07 -4.37
N ALA A 187 29.51 -44.07 -4.79
CA ALA A 187 30.01 -43.01 -3.91
C ALA A 187 28.85 -42.21 -3.31
N SER A 188 27.82 -41.88 -4.10
CA SER A 188 26.62 -41.17 -3.62
C SER A 188 25.85 -41.97 -2.59
N ARG A 189 25.67 -43.28 -2.81
CA ARG A 189 25.08 -44.19 -1.81
C ARG A 189 25.91 -44.22 -0.53
N CYS A 190 27.24 -44.26 -0.63
CA CYS A 190 28.14 -44.17 0.52
C CYS A 190 27.98 -42.82 1.27
N LEU A 191 27.94 -41.70 0.55
CA LEU A 191 27.72 -40.36 1.12
C LEU A 191 26.38 -40.27 1.87
N MET A 192 25.31 -40.82 1.32
CA MET A 192 23.98 -40.80 1.95
C MET A 192 23.89 -41.76 3.14
N GLU A 193 24.33 -43.01 2.99
CA GLU A 193 24.07 -44.09 3.95
C GLU A 193 25.11 -44.16 5.07
N LYS A 194 26.39 -43.96 4.74
CA LYS A 194 27.50 -44.08 5.70
C LYS A 194 27.89 -42.73 6.28
N HIS A 195 28.19 -41.75 5.41
CA HIS A 195 28.62 -40.42 5.84
C HIS A 195 27.47 -39.51 6.29
N LYS A 196 26.21 -39.90 6.03
CA LYS A 196 25.00 -39.13 6.37
C LYS A 196 25.03 -37.69 5.85
N VAL A 197 25.61 -37.48 4.67
CA VAL A 197 25.67 -36.17 4.01
C VAL A 197 24.28 -35.79 3.52
N LEU A 198 23.72 -34.73 4.10
CA LEU A 198 22.41 -34.17 3.76
C LEU A 198 22.50 -32.69 3.40
N THR A 199 23.47 -31.96 3.96
CA THR A 199 23.63 -30.51 3.81
C THR A 199 24.85 -30.14 2.99
N VAL A 200 24.85 -28.92 2.46
CA VAL A 200 25.98 -28.33 1.73
C VAL A 200 27.23 -28.29 2.62
N GLY A 201 27.10 -27.91 3.89
CA GLY A 201 28.23 -27.88 4.83
C GLY A 201 28.85 -29.25 5.07
N GLN A 202 28.04 -30.30 5.17
CA GLN A 202 28.57 -31.67 5.28
C GLN A 202 29.28 -32.13 3.99
N ALA A 203 28.79 -31.73 2.81
CA ALA A 203 29.48 -32.00 1.56
C ALA A 203 30.81 -31.24 1.47
N GLU A 204 30.82 -29.98 1.90
CA GLU A 204 32.03 -29.14 1.99
C GLU A 204 33.08 -29.76 2.92
N ASP A 205 32.68 -30.21 4.12
CA ASP A 205 33.59 -30.84 5.07
C ASP A 205 34.20 -32.14 4.52
N ILE A 206 33.41 -32.92 3.77
CA ILE A 206 33.91 -34.14 3.11
C ILE A 206 34.84 -33.80 1.93
N ALA A 207 34.59 -32.73 1.18
CA ALA A 207 35.40 -32.35 0.02
C ALA A 207 36.70 -31.61 0.39
N ALA A 208 36.77 -30.99 1.57
CA ALA A 208 37.89 -30.14 2.01
C ALA A 208 39.30 -30.74 1.80
N PRO A 209 39.55 -32.04 2.06
CA PRO A 209 40.89 -32.63 1.89
C PRO A 209 41.39 -32.70 0.44
N VAL A 210 40.50 -32.60 -0.55
CA VAL A 210 40.87 -32.59 -1.98
C VAL A 210 41.24 -31.18 -2.46
N VAL A 211 40.63 -30.17 -1.86
CA VAL A 211 40.74 -28.76 -2.25
C VAL A 211 41.90 -28.05 -1.53
N SER A 212 42.21 -28.47 -0.29
CA SER A 212 43.24 -27.81 0.53
C SER A 212 44.61 -28.48 0.39
N ILE A 213 45.61 -27.71 -0.03
CA ILE A 213 47.04 -28.04 0.12
C ILE A 213 47.41 -27.70 1.57
N THR A 214 47.00 -28.52 2.53
CA THR A 214 47.42 -28.30 3.91
C THR A 214 48.85 -28.77 4.12
N ASP A 215 49.58 -28.01 4.95
CA ASP A 215 50.92 -28.31 5.49
C ASP A 215 50.82 -29.45 6.53
N GLN A 216 50.24 -30.59 6.13
CA GLN A 216 50.11 -31.79 6.93
C GLN A 216 51.35 -32.66 6.74
N SER A 217 51.76 -33.36 7.81
CA SER A 217 52.86 -34.34 7.77
C SER A 217 52.65 -35.45 6.72
N THR A 218 51.39 -35.69 6.32
CA THR A 218 51.01 -36.67 5.30
C THR A 218 49.97 -36.06 4.35
N PRO A 219 50.38 -35.46 3.21
CA PRO A 219 49.45 -34.82 2.29
C PRO A 219 48.49 -35.83 1.65
N HIS A 220 47.28 -35.36 1.30
CA HIS A 220 46.28 -36.19 0.64
C HIS A 220 46.78 -36.69 -0.73
N GLN A 221 46.68 -37.99 -0.96
CA GLN A 221 46.96 -38.62 -2.24
C GLN A 221 45.65 -38.86 -3.01
N ARG A 222 45.64 -38.58 -4.31
CA ARG A 222 44.49 -38.75 -5.21
C ARG A 222 44.18 -40.23 -5.53
N ASN A 223 43.98 -41.05 -4.50
CA ASN A 223 43.62 -42.47 -4.61
C ASN A 223 42.97 -42.97 -3.30
N ASP A 224 42.23 -44.09 -3.37
CA ASP A 224 41.55 -44.69 -2.21
C ASP A 224 42.49 -45.42 -1.23
N ARG A 225 43.81 -45.43 -1.48
CA ARG A 225 44.83 -45.98 -0.56
C ARG A 225 45.50 -44.89 0.28
N CYS A 226 45.08 -43.63 0.12
CA CYS A 226 45.60 -42.48 0.85
C CYS A 226 45.59 -42.72 2.36
N GLN A 227 46.72 -42.40 3.02
CA GLN A 227 46.94 -42.53 4.46
C GLN A 227 46.92 -41.17 5.18
N CYS A 228 46.39 -40.11 4.55
CA CYS A 228 46.16 -38.86 5.26
C CYS A 228 45.16 -39.06 6.40
N ARG A 229 45.20 -38.16 7.38
CA ARG A 229 44.34 -38.20 8.56
C ARG A 229 42.86 -38.30 8.17
N ASP A 230 42.40 -37.46 7.25
CA ASP A 230 40.99 -37.39 6.84
C ASP A 230 40.52 -38.72 6.21
N CYS A 231 41.33 -39.31 5.32
CA CYS A 231 40.99 -40.60 4.73
C CYS A 231 40.98 -41.74 5.77
N GLN A 232 41.86 -41.71 6.77
CA GLN A 232 41.85 -42.70 7.85
C GLN A 232 40.62 -42.53 8.75
N GLU A 233 40.26 -41.30 9.12
CA GLU A 233 39.07 -41.00 9.91
C GLU A 233 37.78 -41.46 9.19
N LEU A 234 37.65 -41.20 7.88
CA LEU A 234 36.49 -41.66 7.11
C LEU A 234 36.38 -43.19 7.02
N ARG A 235 37.51 -43.91 6.98
CA ARG A 235 37.50 -45.38 7.01
C ARG A 235 37.09 -45.91 8.38
N GLN A 236 37.64 -45.34 9.45
CA GLN A 236 37.43 -45.82 10.81
C GLN A 236 36.04 -45.46 11.33
N ARG A 237 35.62 -44.20 11.18
CA ARG A 237 34.36 -43.68 11.71
C ARG A 237 33.17 -44.13 10.88
N ASP A 238 33.25 -43.98 9.55
CA ASP A 238 32.10 -44.15 8.66
C ASP A 238 32.13 -45.50 7.92
N SER A 239 33.15 -46.34 8.15
CA SER A 239 33.35 -47.61 7.42
C SER A 239 33.36 -47.42 5.90
N CYS A 240 33.90 -46.29 5.42
CA CYS A 240 34.00 -45.95 4.01
C CYS A 240 35.12 -46.76 3.34
N THR A 241 34.83 -47.42 2.22
CA THR A 241 35.83 -48.22 1.49
C THR A 241 36.60 -47.42 0.45
N HIS A 242 36.00 -46.33 -0.05
CA HIS A 242 36.57 -45.46 -1.09
C HIS A 242 36.48 -43.97 -0.69
N PRO A 243 37.28 -43.53 0.31
CA PRO A 243 37.19 -42.16 0.80
C PRO A 243 37.44 -41.13 -0.30
N HIS A 244 38.43 -41.36 -1.17
CA HIS A 244 38.77 -40.39 -2.21
C HIS A 244 37.64 -40.23 -3.24
N GLN A 245 37.00 -41.34 -3.65
CA GLN A 245 35.84 -41.27 -4.53
C GLN A 245 34.64 -40.55 -3.89
N CYS A 246 34.45 -40.69 -2.57
CA CYS A 246 33.42 -39.96 -1.85
C CYS A 246 33.73 -38.46 -1.78
N MET A 247 34.99 -38.09 -1.56
CA MET A 247 35.43 -36.69 -1.60
C MET A 247 35.21 -36.06 -2.98
N LEU A 248 35.63 -36.73 -4.07
CA LEU A 248 35.40 -36.25 -5.43
C LEU A 248 33.91 -36.12 -5.76
N ARG A 249 33.08 -37.07 -5.28
CA ARG A 249 31.62 -36.99 -5.47
C ARG A 249 31.01 -35.82 -4.69
N ALA A 250 31.51 -35.52 -3.49
CA ALA A 250 31.08 -34.36 -2.71
C ALA A 250 31.48 -33.04 -3.39
N GLU A 251 32.69 -32.96 -3.94
CA GLU A 251 33.15 -31.83 -4.75
C GLU A 251 32.27 -31.63 -6.00
N GLU A 252 31.97 -32.70 -6.74
CA GLU A 252 31.11 -32.63 -7.92
C GLU A 252 29.68 -32.15 -7.58
N LEU A 253 29.16 -32.46 -6.38
CA LEU A 253 27.89 -31.91 -5.90
C LEU A 253 28.00 -30.40 -5.65
N LEU A 254 29.06 -29.96 -4.98
CA LEU A 254 29.28 -28.53 -4.69
C LEU A 254 29.49 -27.72 -5.97
N ASP A 255 30.15 -28.28 -6.98
CA ASP A 255 30.37 -27.64 -8.28
C ASP A 255 29.07 -27.39 -9.06
N THR A 256 27.95 -27.98 -8.65
CA THR A 256 26.64 -27.66 -9.22
C THR A 256 26.02 -26.39 -8.63
N LEU A 257 26.56 -25.87 -7.53
CA LEU A 257 26.06 -24.68 -6.86
C LEU A 257 26.57 -23.42 -7.57
N PRO A 258 25.70 -22.46 -7.90
CA PRO A 258 26.14 -21.15 -8.37
C PRO A 258 26.79 -20.34 -7.23
N GLN A 259 27.58 -19.31 -7.56
CA GLN A 259 28.37 -18.51 -6.61
C GLN A 259 27.60 -18.06 -5.35
N LYS A 260 26.36 -17.57 -5.52
CA LYS A 260 25.50 -17.13 -4.39
C LYS A 260 25.18 -18.23 -3.38
N TRP A 261 25.21 -19.48 -3.80
CA TRP A 261 24.81 -20.64 -3.01
C TRP A 261 25.98 -21.58 -2.67
N ASP A 262 27.18 -21.31 -3.18
CA ASP A 262 28.40 -22.07 -2.89
C ASP A 262 29.16 -21.43 -1.71
N PRO A 263 29.29 -22.11 -0.56
CA PRO A 263 30.06 -21.60 0.55
C PRO A 263 31.55 -21.44 0.19
N ARG A 264 32.10 -22.16 -0.78
CA ARG A 264 33.53 -22.06 -1.12
C ARG A 264 33.88 -20.74 -1.83
N ALA A 265 32.90 -20.06 -2.41
CA ALA A 265 33.09 -18.81 -3.12
C ALA A 265 33.36 -17.63 -2.16
N GLU A 266 33.91 -16.54 -2.69
CA GLU A 266 33.97 -15.24 -1.99
C GLU A 266 32.54 -14.71 -1.79
N GLN A 267 32.19 -14.39 -0.54
CA GLN A 267 30.88 -13.90 -0.12
C GLN A 267 30.97 -12.48 0.45
N PRO A 268 29.89 -11.68 0.40
CA PRO A 268 29.92 -10.31 0.93
C PRO A 268 30.27 -10.19 2.41
N GLU A 269 29.86 -11.18 3.22
CA GLU A 269 30.24 -11.22 4.63
C GLU A 269 31.76 -11.26 4.87
N ASP A 270 32.57 -11.67 3.88
CA ASP A 270 34.03 -11.79 4.01
C ASP A 270 34.71 -10.40 4.08
N TYR A 271 34.04 -9.32 3.63
CA TYR A 271 34.57 -7.95 3.66
C TYR A 271 33.58 -6.90 4.21
N GLU A 272 32.30 -7.25 4.41
CA GLU A 272 31.31 -6.39 5.04
C GLU A 272 31.70 -6.12 6.50
N LYS A 273 32.07 -4.87 6.80
CA LYS A 273 32.30 -4.41 8.17
C LYS A 273 31.06 -3.69 8.68
N GLU A 274 30.89 -3.62 10.00
CA GLU A 274 29.95 -2.67 10.57
C GLU A 274 30.31 -1.25 10.06
N PRO A 275 29.31 -0.41 9.74
CA PRO A 275 29.57 0.98 9.42
C PRO A 275 30.39 1.63 10.54
N ASP A 276 31.39 2.44 10.20
CA ASP A 276 32.24 3.12 11.17
C ASP A 276 31.37 3.99 12.09
N GLU A 277 31.24 3.60 13.37
CA GLU A 277 30.46 4.36 14.36
C GLU A 277 31.19 5.65 14.81
N ASP A 278 32.45 5.83 14.41
CA ASP A 278 33.31 6.97 14.76
C ASP A 278 32.96 8.28 14.02
N VAL A 279 31.82 8.35 13.32
CA VAL A 279 31.29 9.63 12.80
C VAL A 279 30.78 10.47 13.97
N ARG A 280 31.70 11.22 14.58
CA ARG A 280 31.44 12.13 15.72
C ARG A 280 30.73 13.43 15.32
N GLU A 281 30.15 13.50 14.13
CA GLU A 281 29.44 14.68 13.65
C GLU A 281 27.95 14.61 14.01
N GLU A 282 27.45 15.65 14.69
CA GLU A 282 26.06 15.72 15.12
C GLU A 282 25.10 15.72 13.92
N ASN A 283 24.00 14.96 14.02
CA ASN A 283 22.97 14.82 12.99
C ASN A 283 23.44 14.17 11.67
N THR A 284 24.56 13.44 11.68
CA THR A 284 25.04 12.66 10.55
C THR A 284 24.79 11.16 10.78
N GLU A 285 24.28 10.47 9.76
CA GLU A 285 24.04 9.03 9.75
C GLU A 285 24.85 8.38 8.62
N VAL A 286 25.32 7.14 8.82
CA VAL A 286 26.07 6.39 7.79
C VAL A 286 25.11 5.47 7.03
N PHE A 287 25.25 5.41 5.70
CA PHE A 287 24.51 4.45 4.88
C PHE A 287 24.99 3.00 5.12
N ASP A 288 24.07 2.11 5.51
CA ASP A 288 24.35 0.67 5.66
C ASP A 288 24.42 -0.03 4.29
N TYR A 289 25.64 -0.26 3.82
CA TYR A 289 25.91 -0.88 2.53
C TYR A 289 25.76 -2.41 2.52
N ARG A 290 25.61 -3.03 3.70
CA ARG A 290 25.59 -4.48 3.81
C ARG A 290 24.40 -5.09 3.06
N ILE A 291 24.60 -6.25 2.48
CA ILE A 291 23.60 -7.01 1.71
C ILE A 291 23.42 -8.45 2.21
N SER A 292 24.35 -8.95 3.04
CA SER A 292 24.28 -10.31 3.58
C SER A 292 23.04 -10.52 4.44
N THR A 293 22.30 -11.58 4.13
CA THR A 293 21.20 -12.07 4.96
C THR A 293 21.76 -12.96 6.05
N ASN A 294 21.61 -12.53 7.29
CA ASN A 294 22.02 -13.26 8.48
C ASN A 294 20.87 -14.13 9.04
N GLY A 295 21.20 -15.10 9.88
CA GLY A 295 20.24 -15.91 10.64
C GLY A 295 20.24 -17.37 10.23
N ASP A 296 19.04 -17.90 9.95
CA ASP A 296 18.80 -19.32 9.65
C ASP A 296 18.02 -19.47 8.33
N LEU A 297 17.71 -20.71 7.91
CA LEU A 297 17.00 -20.97 6.66
C LEU A 297 15.62 -20.29 6.56
N SER A 298 14.99 -19.88 7.67
CA SER A 298 13.74 -19.10 7.63
C SER A 298 13.91 -17.74 6.96
N ASP A 299 15.13 -17.19 6.98
CA ASP A 299 15.43 -15.85 6.49
C ASP A 299 15.53 -15.78 4.96
N ILE A 300 15.62 -16.90 4.27
CA ILE A 300 15.75 -16.91 2.80
C ILE A 300 14.40 -16.84 2.10
N PHE A 301 13.29 -17.13 2.80
CA PHE A 301 11.97 -17.21 2.19
C PHE A 301 11.35 -15.83 2.02
N ARG A 302 10.97 -15.52 0.77
CA ARG A 302 10.24 -14.30 0.41
C ARG A 302 8.93 -14.65 -0.27
N ILE A 303 7.93 -13.79 -0.06
CA ILE A 303 6.59 -13.96 -0.60
C ILE A 303 6.03 -12.62 -1.09
N PHE A 304 5.03 -12.66 -1.95
CA PHE A 304 4.60 -11.54 -2.77
C PHE A 304 5.70 -11.09 -3.74
N THR A 305 6.51 -12.03 -4.22
CA THR A 305 7.50 -11.78 -5.28
C THR A 305 6.80 -11.53 -6.62
N ASP A 306 7.57 -11.04 -7.58
CA ASP A 306 7.18 -10.98 -8.97
C ASP A 306 7.55 -12.28 -9.72
N ASP A 307 7.22 -12.32 -11.01
CA ASP A 307 7.40 -13.49 -11.87
C ASP A 307 8.79 -13.56 -12.53
N ALA A 308 9.69 -12.60 -12.24
CA ALA A 308 11.02 -12.59 -12.85
C ALA A 308 11.98 -13.53 -12.11
N ASP A 309 12.95 -14.09 -12.82
CA ASP A 309 13.94 -14.99 -12.23
C ASP A 309 14.80 -14.31 -11.15
N THR A 310 15.17 -15.07 -10.14
CA THR A 310 16.12 -14.64 -9.10
C THR A 310 17.52 -14.61 -9.67
N SER A 311 18.29 -13.55 -9.38
CA SER A 311 19.71 -13.52 -9.73
C SER A 311 20.50 -14.48 -8.85
N ASN A 312 21.46 -15.20 -9.44
CA ASN A 312 22.50 -15.94 -8.72
C ASN A 312 23.85 -15.22 -8.69
N GLU A 313 23.92 -14.00 -9.24
CA GLU A 313 25.06 -13.12 -9.13
C GLU A 313 25.03 -12.41 -7.77
N VAL A 314 26.23 -12.18 -7.23
CA VAL A 314 26.44 -11.48 -5.96
C VAL A 314 27.24 -10.21 -6.24
N LEU A 315 26.84 -9.10 -5.62
CA LEU A 315 27.64 -7.87 -5.68
C LEU A 315 28.83 -8.02 -4.74
N ILE A 316 30.03 -8.19 -5.30
CA ILE A 316 31.29 -8.13 -4.57
C ILE A 316 31.78 -6.69 -4.53
N ARG A 317 31.65 -6.02 -3.37
CA ARG A 317 32.03 -4.62 -3.17
C ARG A 317 33.47 -4.55 -2.64
N LYS A 318 34.42 -4.21 -3.50
CA LYS A 318 35.79 -3.92 -3.09
C LYS A 318 35.87 -2.49 -2.58
N ILE A 319 35.90 -2.30 -1.26
CA ILE A 319 36.03 -0.97 -0.66
C ILE A 319 37.43 -0.45 -1.01
N ALA A 320 37.50 0.61 -1.82
CA ALA A 320 38.74 1.33 -2.03
C ALA A 320 39.12 2.04 -0.71
N PRO A 321 40.41 2.06 -0.30
CA PRO A 321 40.85 2.92 0.79
C PRO A 321 40.58 4.37 0.36
N GLY A 322 39.45 4.92 0.79
CA GLY A 322 38.96 6.20 0.31
C GLY A 322 39.99 7.27 0.61
N ASN A 323 40.33 8.08 -0.40
CA ASN A 323 41.22 9.21 -0.22
C ASN A 323 40.52 10.22 0.70
N GLU A 324 41.05 10.43 1.91
CA GLU A 324 40.41 11.29 2.92
C GLU A 324 40.30 12.75 2.49
N GLU A 325 41.13 13.17 1.54
CA GLU A 325 41.21 14.54 1.05
C GLU A 325 40.14 14.92 0.01
N SER A 326 39.25 14.02 -0.40
CA SER A 326 38.32 14.27 -1.52
C SER A 326 36.83 14.05 -1.22
N GLU A 327 36.35 14.28 0.01
CA GLU A 327 34.90 14.21 0.28
C GLU A 327 34.11 15.23 -0.56
N LYS A 328 33.12 14.77 -1.32
CA LYS A 328 32.23 15.64 -2.10
C LYS A 328 30.94 15.87 -1.30
N ILE A 329 30.66 17.14 -0.99
CA ILE A 329 29.42 17.59 -0.36
C ILE A 329 28.38 17.83 -1.46
N VAL A 330 27.17 17.34 -1.25
CA VAL A 330 26.03 17.53 -2.15
C VAL A 330 24.78 17.80 -1.33
N ALA A 331 24.09 18.90 -1.62
CA ALA A 331 22.83 19.27 -0.98
C ALA A 331 21.65 18.90 -1.87
N THR A 332 20.55 18.46 -1.25
CA THR A 332 19.34 18.01 -1.96
C THR A 332 18.07 18.52 -1.32
N ASP A 333 17.12 18.90 -2.16
CA ASP A 333 15.78 19.32 -1.75
C ASP A 333 14.72 18.94 -2.79
N GLY A 334 13.46 18.93 -2.37
CA GLY A 334 12.30 18.69 -3.21
C GLY A 334 11.21 19.73 -2.99
N SER A 335 10.59 20.16 -4.08
CA SER A 335 9.49 21.11 -4.08
C SER A 335 8.27 20.53 -4.78
N CYS A 336 7.07 20.92 -4.34
CA CYS A 336 5.83 20.50 -4.97
C CYS A 336 4.78 21.61 -4.96
N THR A 337 4.32 22.01 -6.15
CA THR A 337 3.28 23.03 -6.33
C THR A 337 1.92 22.38 -6.65
N ASN A 338 0.83 23.03 -6.23
CA ASN A 338 -0.55 22.58 -6.45
C ASN A 338 -0.85 21.16 -5.90
N ASN A 339 -0.34 20.83 -4.72
CA ASN A 339 -0.54 19.51 -4.10
C ASN A 339 -2.04 19.12 -4.01
N GLY A 340 -2.36 17.91 -4.46
CA GLY A 340 -3.73 17.38 -4.52
C GLY A 340 -4.50 17.72 -5.80
N GLN A 341 -3.93 18.55 -6.68
CA GLN A 341 -4.49 18.87 -8.00
C GLN A 341 -3.90 18.00 -9.12
N GLU A 342 -4.48 18.01 -10.31
CA GLU A 342 -4.05 17.24 -11.50
C GLU A 342 -2.88 17.89 -12.25
N ASP A 343 -2.77 19.21 -12.10
CA ASP A 343 -1.67 20.04 -12.59
C ASP A 343 -0.52 20.13 -11.58
N VAL A 344 -0.56 19.33 -10.50
CA VAL A 344 0.54 19.17 -9.54
C VAL A 344 1.86 18.93 -10.27
N ARG A 345 2.91 19.63 -9.82
CA ARG A 345 4.26 19.49 -10.34
C ARG A 345 5.21 19.32 -9.18
N ALA A 346 6.03 18.28 -9.24
CA ALA A 346 7.11 18.06 -8.30
C ALA A 346 8.46 18.30 -9.01
N GLY A 347 9.38 18.92 -8.29
CA GLY A 347 10.70 19.28 -8.78
C GLY A 347 11.77 18.94 -7.74
N ALA A 348 12.86 18.34 -8.17
CA ALA A 348 13.99 17.95 -7.35
C ALA A 348 15.20 18.86 -7.66
N GLY A 349 15.91 19.29 -6.63
CA GLY A 349 17.12 20.10 -6.72
C GLY A 349 18.32 19.36 -6.15
N VAL A 350 19.42 19.36 -6.88
CA VAL A 350 20.71 18.77 -6.47
C VAL A 350 21.80 19.81 -6.68
N PHE A 351 22.49 20.17 -5.61
CA PHE A 351 23.48 21.25 -5.59
C PHE A 351 24.84 20.75 -5.09
N TYR A 352 25.90 20.99 -5.85
CA TYR A 352 27.28 20.61 -5.56
C TYR A 352 28.19 21.82 -5.30
N GLY A 353 27.71 23.03 -5.60
CA GLY A 353 28.45 24.29 -5.46
C GLY A 353 28.08 25.31 -6.54
N HIS A 354 28.41 26.57 -6.31
CA HIS A 354 28.13 27.65 -7.28
C HIS A 354 28.90 27.45 -8.59
N GLY A 355 28.19 27.55 -9.71
CA GLY A 355 28.76 27.35 -11.04
C GLY A 355 29.18 25.91 -11.36
N ASP A 356 28.92 24.94 -10.48
CA ASP A 356 29.20 23.53 -10.74
C ASP A 356 28.25 23.01 -11.83
N PRO A 357 28.76 22.55 -13.00
CA PRO A 357 27.91 22.07 -14.08
C PRO A 357 27.14 20.79 -13.72
N THR A 358 27.48 20.11 -12.62
CA THR A 358 26.73 18.94 -12.15
C THR A 358 25.49 19.29 -11.35
N ASN A 359 25.23 20.58 -11.07
CA ASN A 359 23.98 21.03 -10.45
C ASN A 359 22.77 20.63 -11.31
N GLN A 360 21.71 20.10 -10.67
CA GLN A 360 20.53 19.62 -11.37
C GLN A 360 19.27 20.24 -10.80
N SER A 361 18.42 20.72 -11.71
CA SER A 361 17.02 21.02 -11.48
C SER A 361 16.23 19.99 -12.27
N ILE A 362 15.43 19.13 -11.63
CA ILE A 362 14.82 17.94 -12.25
C ILE A 362 13.32 17.95 -12.04
N ARG A 363 12.55 18.08 -13.12
CA ARG A 363 11.09 17.97 -13.07
C ARG A 363 10.69 16.51 -13.11
N LEU A 364 10.00 16.06 -12.06
CA LEU A 364 9.58 14.66 -11.96
C LEU A 364 8.55 14.32 -13.05
N PRO A 365 8.74 13.21 -13.78
CA PRO A 365 7.75 12.76 -14.73
C PRO A 365 6.52 12.20 -14.01
N LYS A 366 5.34 12.22 -14.66
CA LYS A 366 4.13 11.58 -14.09
C LYS A 366 4.22 10.05 -14.11
N ARG A 367 5.06 9.50 -14.99
CA ARG A 367 5.32 8.08 -15.17
C ARG A 367 6.77 7.87 -15.59
N ALA A 368 7.44 6.91 -14.98
CA ALA A 368 8.73 6.41 -15.40
C ALA A 368 8.54 4.96 -15.82
N GLU A 369 8.81 4.63 -17.08
CA GLU A 369 8.52 3.30 -17.66
C GLU A 369 7.04 2.88 -17.39
N ASN A 370 6.83 1.77 -16.66
CA ASN A 370 5.51 1.28 -16.27
C ASN A 370 5.06 1.74 -14.87
N VAL A 371 5.87 2.55 -14.18
CA VAL A 371 5.64 3.01 -12.81
C VAL A 371 5.01 4.40 -12.80
N LYS A 372 3.87 4.52 -12.10
CA LYS A 372 3.26 5.83 -11.83
C LYS A 372 4.02 6.54 -10.71
N ILE A 373 4.48 7.76 -10.97
CA ILE A 373 5.19 8.58 -9.98
C ILE A 373 4.22 9.50 -9.27
N ILE A 374 4.24 9.48 -7.94
CA ILE A 374 3.40 10.35 -7.12
C ILE A 374 4.06 11.73 -7.10
N GLN A 375 3.43 12.71 -7.74
CA GLN A 375 3.85 14.10 -7.69
C GLN A 375 3.62 14.66 -6.27
N SER A 376 4.70 14.72 -5.48
CA SER A 376 4.69 15.12 -4.07
C SER A 376 6.07 15.61 -3.64
N ASN A 377 6.15 16.37 -2.55
CA ASN A 377 7.43 16.83 -1.99
C ASN A 377 8.35 15.65 -1.69
N GLN A 378 7.82 14.65 -0.98
CA GLN A 378 8.56 13.45 -0.59
C GLN A 378 9.10 12.66 -1.77
N ALA A 379 8.39 12.63 -2.91
CA ALA A 379 8.91 11.97 -4.11
C ALA A 379 10.04 12.78 -4.74
N ALA A 380 9.94 14.12 -4.76
CA ALA A 380 10.99 14.99 -5.25
C ALA A 380 12.25 14.91 -4.40
N GLU A 381 12.12 14.97 -3.07
CA GLU A 381 13.25 14.81 -2.14
C GLU A 381 13.98 13.47 -2.37
N LEU A 382 13.24 12.37 -2.56
CA LEU A 382 13.83 11.06 -2.88
C LEU A 382 14.54 11.04 -4.24
N VAL A 383 13.97 11.69 -5.27
CA VAL A 383 14.60 11.77 -6.59
C VAL A 383 15.88 12.60 -6.52
N ALA A 384 15.88 13.70 -5.77
CA ALA A 384 17.07 14.51 -5.54
C ALA A 384 18.18 13.68 -4.90
N ALA A 385 17.87 12.99 -3.80
CA ALA A 385 18.82 12.11 -3.12
C ALA A 385 19.30 10.95 -4.01
N MET A 386 18.41 10.37 -4.82
CA MET A 386 18.76 9.30 -5.78
C MET A 386 19.73 9.77 -6.87
N LYS A 387 19.61 11.03 -7.29
CA LYS A 387 20.44 11.65 -8.35
C LYS A 387 21.75 12.24 -7.82
N ALA A 388 21.85 12.49 -6.52
CA ALA A 388 23.02 13.11 -5.88
C ALA A 388 24.32 12.30 -5.98
N THR A 389 24.25 10.97 -6.13
CA THR A 389 25.45 10.13 -6.23
C THR A 389 25.84 9.79 -7.67
N GLU A 390 24.96 10.02 -8.65
CA GLU A 390 25.20 9.65 -10.05
C GLU A 390 26.47 10.29 -10.67
N PRO A 391 26.77 11.60 -10.47
CA PRO A 391 27.94 12.24 -11.09
C PRO A 391 29.24 12.01 -10.32
N ILE A 392 29.16 11.49 -9.09
CA ILE A 392 30.31 11.32 -8.21
C ILE A 392 30.99 9.98 -8.53
N ALA A 393 32.31 9.99 -8.71
CA ALA A 393 33.07 8.76 -8.90
C ALA A 393 32.84 7.78 -7.73
N LYS A 394 32.64 6.50 -8.01
CA LYS A 394 32.25 5.48 -7.01
C LYS A 394 33.22 5.36 -5.83
N THR A 395 34.48 5.72 -6.02
CA THR A 395 35.56 5.64 -5.03
C THR A 395 35.67 6.88 -4.14
N VAL A 396 34.85 7.91 -4.36
CA VAL A 396 34.90 9.19 -3.64
C VAL A 396 33.89 9.20 -2.49
N ARG A 397 34.29 9.65 -1.30
CA ARG A 397 33.38 9.81 -0.15
C ARG A 397 32.30 10.86 -0.46
N VAL A 398 31.06 10.59 -0.05
CA VAL A 398 29.93 11.51 -0.28
C VAL A 398 29.35 11.96 1.04
N LYS A 399 29.12 13.26 1.17
CA LYS A 399 28.32 13.87 2.24
C LYS A 399 27.06 14.47 1.66
N LEU A 400 25.94 13.77 1.84
CA LEU A 400 24.60 14.20 1.41
C LEU A 400 23.98 15.08 2.50
N GLU A 401 23.72 16.34 2.19
CA GLU A 401 22.99 17.27 3.05
C GLU A 401 21.52 17.36 2.61
N THR A 402 20.60 17.18 3.54
CA THR A 402 19.16 17.31 3.27
C THR A 402 18.38 17.67 4.54
N ASP A 403 17.34 18.48 4.40
CA ASP A 403 16.39 18.73 5.49
C ASP A 403 15.28 17.66 5.57
N SER A 404 15.21 16.78 4.57
CA SER A 404 14.21 15.73 4.47
C SER A 404 14.49 14.58 5.45
N LYS A 405 13.77 14.61 6.57
CA LYS A 405 13.65 13.45 7.47
C LYS A 405 13.11 12.21 6.75
N TYR A 406 12.34 12.40 5.67
CA TYR A 406 11.80 11.28 4.89
C TYR A 406 12.94 10.55 4.16
N VAL A 407 13.80 11.27 3.44
CA VAL A 407 15.00 10.70 2.78
C VAL A 407 15.88 10.00 3.80
N ILE A 408 16.28 10.69 4.88
CA ILE A 408 17.18 10.14 5.91
C ILE A 408 16.61 8.84 6.47
N THR A 409 15.33 8.83 6.86
CA THR A 409 14.69 7.64 7.43
C THR A 409 14.70 6.47 6.45
N HIS A 410 14.41 6.70 5.16
CA HIS A 410 14.29 5.62 4.18
C HIS A 410 15.65 5.14 3.65
N LEU A 411 16.67 5.99 3.70
CA LEU A 411 18.03 5.67 3.27
C LEU A 411 18.88 5.04 4.40
N THR A 412 18.55 5.29 5.67
CA THR A 412 19.33 4.78 6.82
C THR A 412 18.46 3.87 7.72
N LYS A 413 17.85 4.41 8.77
CA LYS A 413 17.19 3.69 9.87
C LYS A 413 16.07 2.74 9.43
N GLY A 414 15.36 3.08 8.36
CA GLY A 414 14.21 2.32 7.84
C GLY A 414 14.57 1.27 6.79
N LEU A 415 15.77 1.31 6.23
CA LEU A 415 16.17 0.56 5.03
C LEU A 415 15.89 -0.95 5.18
N ARG A 416 16.51 -1.59 6.16
CA ARG A 416 16.39 -3.04 6.38
C ARG A 416 14.96 -3.49 6.60
N LYS A 417 14.22 -2.73 7.41
CA LYS A 417 12.81 -3.01 7.70
C LYS A 417 11.96 -2.94 6.43
N MET A 418 12.20 -1.98 5.54
CA MET A 418 11.45 -1.85 4.29
C MET A 418 11.77 -2.99 3.32
N GLU A 419 13.05 -3.35 3.19
CA GLU A 419 13.45 -4.51 2.42
C GLU A 419 12.80 -5.78 2.96
N ASP A 420 12.91 -6.05 4.26
CA ASP A 420 12.30 -7.23 4.88
C ASP A 420 10.78 -7.25 4.77
N THR A 421 10.11 -6.10 4.84
CA THR A 421 8.66 -6.01 4.65
C THR A 421 8.23 -5.91 3.19
N GLY A 422 9.18 -6.00 2.25
CA GLY A 422 8.91 -5.99 0.81
C GLY A 422 8.31 -4.69 0.29
N TYR A 423 8.53 -3.59 1.01
CA TYR A 423 7.97 -2.27 0.70
C TYR A 423 6.44 -2.25 0.63
N ILE A 424 5.76 -3.19 1.30
CA ILE A 424 4.30 -3.25 1.33
C ILE A 424 3.75 -2.01 2.04
N ASP A 425 2.89 -1.27 1.35
CA ASP A 425 2.26 -0.01 1.84
C ASP A 425 3.28 1.12 2.11
N VAL A 426 4.45 1.07 1.46
CA VAL A 426 5.44 2.15 1.45
C VAL A 426 5.19 3.04 0.22
N ASN A 427 5.04 4.35 0.44
CA ASN A 427 4.88 5.31 -0.67
C ASN A 427 6.23 5.47 -1.39
N ASN A 428 6.18 5.66 -2.72
CA ASN A 428 7.38 5.87 -3.55
C ASN A 428 8.38 4.69 -3.48
N ALA A 429 7.89 3.47 -3.23
CA ALA A 429 8.72 2.26 -3.06
C ALA A 429 9.73 2.05 -4.20
N GLU A 430 9.33 2.25 -5.46
CA GLU A 430 10.22 2.05 -6.61
C GLU A 430 11.40 3.05 -6.59
N ILE A 431 11.16 4.33 -6.32
CA ILE A 431 12.23 5.35 -6.21
C ILE A 431 13.20 4.97 -5.07
N ILE A 432 12.66 4.52 -3.94
CA ILE A 432 13.47 4.12 -2.77
C ILE A 432 14.34 2.89 -3.11
N ARG A 433 13.78 1.88 -3.77
CA ARG A 433 14.52 0.68 -4.21
C ARG A 433 15.69 1.05 -5.13
N THR A 434 15.43 1.90 -6.13
CA THR A 434 16.46 2.37 -7.07
C THR A 434 17.54 3.19 -6.35
N MET A 435 17.14 4.10 -5.46
CA MET A 435 18.07 4.87 -4.62
C MET A 435 18.98 3.96 -3.80
N ILE A 436 18.43 3.01 -3.04
CA ILE A 436 19.23 2.08 -2.23
C ILE A 436 20.21 1.27 -3.09
N ALA A 437 19.75 0.76 -4.24
CA ALA A 437 20.60 0.01 -5.15
C ALA A 437 21.79 0.86 -5.65
N ARG A 438 21.54 2.12 -6.01
CA ARG A 438 22.58 3.05 -6.47
C ARG A 438 23.59 3.40 -5.38
N TYR A 439 23.15 3.49 -4.13
CA TYR A 439 24.06 3.74 -3.01
C TYR A 439 24.90 2.50 -2.68
N ARG A 440 24.37 1.29 -2.85
CA ARG A 440 25.12 0.03 -2.65
C ARG A 440 26.22 -0.20 -3.68
N VAL A 441 26.07 0.29 -4.92
CA VAL A 441 27.14 0.19 -5.93
C VAL A 441 28.26 1.22 -5.73
N HIS A 442 28.10 2.16 -4.79
CA HIS A 442 29.13 3.13 -4.44
C HIS A 442 30.20 2.46 -3.59
N GLU A 443 31.47 2.62 -3.91
CA GLU A 443 32.60 1.88 -3.32
C GLU A 443 33.24 2.61 -2.12
N ALA A 444 32.82 3.83 -1.84
CA ALA A 444 33.24 4.63 -0.69
C ALA A 444 32.10 4.86 0.34
N PRO A 445 32.42 5.28 1.57
CA PRO A 445 31.42 5.70 2.56
C PRO A 445 30.50 6.83 2.06
N ILE A 446 29.23 6.76 2.44
CA ILE A 446 28.24 7.81 2.21
C ILE A 446 27.66 8.23 3.57
N HIS A 447 27.84 9.51 3.89
CA HIS A 447 27.29 10.19 5.05
C HIS A 447 26.03 10.95 4.66
N VAL A 448 25.00 10.87 5.50
CA VAL A 448 23.75 11.60 5.32
C VAL A 448 23.58 12.53 6.51
N LYS A 449 23.75 13.82 6.28
CA LYS A 449 23.65 14.87 7.29
C LYS A 449 22.29 15.55 7.21
N TRP A 450 21.57 15.52 8.32
CA TRP A 450 20.37 16.33 8.45
C TRP A 450 20.75 17.79 8.67
N VAL A 451 20.21 18.67 7.82
CA VAL A 451 20.32 20.12 8.00
C VAL A 451 18.95 20.70 8.30
N LYS A 452 18.91 21.84 8.99
CA LYS A 452 17.65 22.52 9.29
C LYS A 452 17.24 23.36 8.07
N GLY A 453 16.09 23.05 7.50
CA GLY A 453 15.51 23.82 6.39
C GLY A 453 15.24 25.29 6.76
N HIS A 454 15.40 26.18 5.77
CA HIS A 454 15.17 27.63 5.85
C HIS A 454 15.86 28.34 7.03
N ASN A 455 17.12 28.00 7.28
CA ASN A 455 17.91 28.53 8.40
C ASN A 455 19.28 29.08 7.97
N GLY A 456 19.45 29.51 6.71
CA GLY A 456 20.70 30.08 6.20
C GLY A 456 21.76 29.05 5.77
N HIS A 457 21.39 27.78 5.59
CA HIS A 457 22.31 26.78 5.03
C HIS A 457 22.34 26.92 3.51
N GLU A 458 23.38 27.60 3.01
CA GLU A 458 23.55 27.94 1.59
C GLU A 458 23.27 26.77 0.65
N GLY A 459 23.89 25.60 0.86
CA GLY A 459 23.68 24.44 0.00
C GLY A 459 22.22 23.97 -0.07
N ASN A 460 21.49 24.00 1.05
CA ASN A 460 20.07 23.61 1.08
C ASN A 460 19.18 24.67 0.44
N GLU A 461 19.48 25.97 0.61
CA GLU A 461 18.70 27.06 0.01
C GLU A 461 18.87 27.10 -1.52
N GLU A 462 20.08 26.80 -2.02
CA GLU A 462 20.32 26.63 -3.45
C GLU A 462 19.64 25.36 -3.99
N ALA A 463 19.64 24.26 -3.24
CA ALA A 463 18.89 23.06 -3.61
C ALA A 463 17.37 23.32 -3.66
N ASP A 464 16.79 24.05 -2.70
CA ASP A 464 15.38 24.48 -2.71
C ASP A 464 15.08 25.35 -3.95
N THR A 465 15.98 26.28 -4.27
CA THR A 465 15.87 27.14 -5.46
C THR A 465 15.83 26.31 -6.75
N LEU A 466 16.75 25.34 -6.90
CA LEU A 466 16.77 24.41 -8.04
C LEU A 466 15.51 23.54 -8.11
N ALA A 467 15.01 23.08 -6.96
CA ALA A 467 13.78 22.31 -6.86
C ALA A 467 12.55 23.14 -7.27
N GLY A 468 12.48 24.40 -6.81
CA GLY A 468 11.48 25.38 -7.20
C GLY A 468 11.49 25.65 -8.71
N MET A 469 12.67 25.91 -9.29
CA MET A 469 12.86 26.05 -10.74
C MET A 469 12.36 24.83 -11.50
N ALA A 470 12.61 23.62 -11.00
CA ALA A 470 12.15 22.38 -11.62
C ALA A 470 10.63 22.30 -11.72
N THR A 471 9.89 22.77 -10.72
CA THR A 471 8.41 22.78 -10.76
C THR A 471 7.85 23.67 -11.88
N THR A 472 8.63 24.68 -12.32
CA THR A 472 8.22 25.61 -13.38
C THR A 472 8.53 25.13 -14.79
N LYS A 473 9.41 24.12 -14.94
CA LYS A 473 9.75 23.55 -16.26
C LYS A 473 8.50 23.07 -17.00
N LEU A 474 8.47 23.30 -18.32
CA LEU A 474 7.36 22.89 -19.20
C LEU A 474 7.45 21.43 -19.65
N THR A 475 8.67 20.88 -19.75
CA THR A 475 8.93 19.48 -20.09
C THR A 475 9.27 18.66 -18.84
N GLU A 476 8.84 17.40 -18.81
CA GLU A 476 9.21 16.46 -17.75
C GLU A 476 10.62 15.91 -18.04
N ASP A 477 11.44 15.76 -17.01
CA ASP A 477 12.77 15.13 -17.17
C ASP A 477 12.63 13.60 -17.12
N GLN A 478 13.56 12.89 -17.75
CA GLN A 478 13.57 11.43 -17.73
C GLN A 478 14.07 10.90 -16.39
N LEU A 479 13.43 9.84 -15.91
CA LEU A 479 13.80 9.16 -14.67
C LEU A 479 13.97 7.67 -14.95
N ASP A 480 15.21 7.20 -14.79
CA ASP A 480 15.53 5.77 -14.84
C ASP A 480 15.36 5.18 -13.44
N LEU A 481 14.45 4.20 -13.31
CA LEU A 481 14.20 3.48 -12.07
C LEU A 481 14.72 2.04 -12.10
N THR A 482 15.55 1.70 -13.09
CA THR A 482 16.10 0.35 -13.23
C THR A 482 17.00 0.00 -12.06
N VAL A 483 16.76 -1.17 -11.47
CA VAL A 483 17.61 -1.76 -10.42
C VAL A 483 18.47 -2.85 -11.05
N PRO A 484 19.80 -2.85 -10.86
CA PRO A 484 20.67 -3.95 -11.32
C PRO A 484 20.19 -5.31 -10.81
N GLN A 485 20.22 -6.32 -11.66
CA GLN A 485 19.62 -7.63 -11.37
C GLN A 485 20.26 -8.32 -10.15
N ASN A 486 21.54 -8.09 -9.87
CA ASN A 486 22.26 -8.58 -8.68
C ASN A 486 21.91 -7.82 -7.37
N LEU A 487 21.25 -6.66 -7.47
CA LEU A 487 20.74 -5.86 -6.34
C LEU A 487 19.22 -5.84 -6.25
N ARG A 488 18.54 -6.56 -7.14
CA ARG A 488 17.09 -6.64 -7.17
C ARG A 488 16.61 -7.68 -6.16
N ILE A 489 15.75 -7.24 -5.25
CA ILE A 489 15.08 -8.09 -4.27
C ILE A 489 13.58 -7.81 -4.23
N THR A 490 12.77 -8.85 -4.32
CA THR A 490 11.31 -8.74 -4.49
C THR A 490 10.55 -9.39 -3.32
N GLY A 491 9.26 -9.08 -3.20
CA GLY A 491 8.43 -9.62 -2.12
C GLY A 491 8.91 -9.20 -0.72
N ALA A 492 8.28 -9.76 0.31
CA ALA A 492 8.59 -9.56 1.72
C ALA A 492 9.16 -10.85 2.33
N LYS A 493 10.14 -10.72 3.23
CA LYS A 493 10.67 -11.83 4.03
C LYS A 493 9.54 -12.45 4.86
N LEU A 494 9.29 -13.73 4.67
CA LEU A 494 8.19 -14.45 5.32
C LEU A 494 8.33 -14.44 6.85
N LYS A 495 9.57 -14.52 7.36
CA LYS A 495 9.89 -14.44 8.81
C LYS A 495 9.42 -13.12 9.45
N VAL A 496 9.44 -12.01 8.72
CA VAL A 496 9.03 -10.68 9.21
C VAL A 496 7.56 -10.38 8.93
N LEU A 497 6.95 -11.09 7.98
CA LEU A 497 5.55 -10.89 7.59
C LEU A 497 4.59 -11.05 8.78
N THR A 498 3.71 -10.06 8.95
CA THR A 498 2.60 -10.12 9.90
C THR A 498 1.30 -10.39 9.15
N GLN A 499 0.28 -10.91 9.83
CA GLN A 499 -1.03 -11.14 9.23
C GLN A 499 -1.64 -9.84 8.66
N ARG A 500 -1.44 -8.70 9.34
CA ARG A 500 -1.89 -7.38 8.87
C ARG A 500 -1.19 -7.01 7.57
N LEU A 501 0.12 -7.21 7.48
CA LEU A 501 0.91 -6.87 6.30
C LEU A 501 0.54 -7.78 5.12
N ALA A 502 0.40 -9.10 5.38
CA ALA A 502 -0.07 -10.08 4.40
C ALA A 502 -1.46 -9.71 3.86
N TYR A 503 -2.42 -9.40 4.73
CA TYR A 503 -3.75 -8.96 4.33
C TYR A 503 -3.68 -7.67 3.48
N THR A 504 -2.82 -6.73 3.85
CA THR A 504 -2.63 -5.48 3.12
C THR A 504 -2.10 -5.73 1.70
N ALA A 505 -1.07 -6.57 1.56
CA ALA A 505 -0.51 -6.95 0.25
C ALA A 505 -1.53 -7.70 -0.63
N ILE A 506 -2.27 -8.65 -0.07
CA ILE A 506 -3.34 -9.37 -0.78
C ILE A 506 -4.40 -8.39 -1.27
N ARG A 507 -4.81 -7.43 -0.41
CA ARG A 507 -5.80 -6.41 -0.78
C ARG A 507 -5.27 -5.46 -1.85
N GLN A 508 -3.99 -5.06 -1.81
CA GLN A 508 -3.38 -4.22 -2.85
C GLN A 508 -3.39 -4.95 -4.21
N ARG A 509 -2.98 -6.22 -4.27
CA ARG A 509 -3.03 -7.05 -5.49
C ARG A 509 -4.45 -7.20 -6.03
N LYS A 510 -5.44 -7.49 -5.16
CA LYS A 510 -6.86 -7.56 -5.56
C LYS A 510 -7.40 -6.21 -6.07
N SER A 511 -6.96 -5.10 -5.46
CA SER A 511 -7.39 -3.75 -5.85
C SER A 511 -6.82 -3.35 -7.22
N ALA A 512 -5.57 -3.73 -7.52
CA ALA A 512 -4.92 -3.44 -8.80
C ALA A 512 -5.62 -4.08 -10.02
N VAL A 513 -6.29 -5.22 -9.83
CA VAL A 513 -7.06 -5.92 -10.88
C VAL A 513 -8.58 -5.68 -10.77
N THR A 514 -9.04 -4.86 -9.82
CA THR A 514 -10.46 -4.55 -9.70
C THR A 514 -10.90 -3.67 -10.88
N PRO A 515 -11.92 -4.08 -11.66
CA PRO A 515 -12.32 -3.34 -12.84
C PRO A 515 -12.88 -1.97 -12.46
N ASP A 516 -12.48 -0.96 -13.23
CA ASP A 516 -13.05 0.37 -13.08
C ASP A 516 -14.52 0.39 -13.54
N ARG A 517 -15.32 1.27 -12.93
CA ARG A 517 -16.77 1.36 -13.12
C ARG A 517 -17.06 2.57 -14.02
N PRO A 518 -17.44 2.37 -15.30
CA PRO A 518 -17.56 3.47 -16.26
C PRO A 518 -18.49 4.61 -15.83
N ARG A 519 -19.62 4.27 -15.19
CA ARG A 519 -20.58 5.27 -14.69
C ARG A 519 -20.02 6.08 -13.51
N THR A 520 -19.29 5.42 -12.61
CA THR A 520 -18.57 6.09 -11.51
C THR A 520 -17.51 7.04 -12.08
N ARG A 521 -16.71 6.58 -13.04
CA ARG A 521 -15.71 7.42 -13.73
C ARG A 521 -16.36 8.64 -14.37
N SER A 522 -17.50 8.48 -15.07
CA SER A 522 -18.24 9.59 -15.68
C SER A 522 -18.62 10.67 -14.66
N ILE A 523 -19.16 10.27 -13.50
CA ILE A 523 -19.52 11.22 -12.43
C ILE A 523 -18.28 11.90 -11.86
N ILE A 524 -17.18 11.17 -11.62
CA ILE A 524 -15.92 11.75 -11.14
C ILE A 524 -15.36 12.76 -12.16
N THR A 525 -15.45 12.49 -13.46
CA THR A 525 -15.09 13.45 -14.51
C THR A 525 -15.96 14.71 -14.45
N GLN A 526 -17.28 14.58 -14.26
CA GLN A 526 -18.16 15.74 -14.08
C GLN A 526 -17.78 16.57 -12.85
N VAL A 527 -17.43 15.92 -11.73
CA VAL A 527 -16.93 16.62 -10.53
C VAL A 527 -15.71 17.47 -10.88
N LYS A 528 -14.73 16.91 -11.59
CA LYS A 528 -13.52 17.65 -11.99
C LYS A 528 -13.85 18.87 -12.85
N THR A 529 -14.62 18.68 -13.92
CA THR A 529 -14.96 19.76 -14.85
C THR A 529 -15.72 20.89 -14.16
N GLN A 530 -16.72 20.55 -13.35
CA GLN A 530 -17.61 21.55 -12.74
C GLN A 530 -16.98 22.24 -11.53
N THR A 531 -16.16 21.53 -10.74
CA THR A 531 -15.41 22.18 -9.64
C THR A 531 -14.28 23.06 -10.15
N ARG A 532 -13.68 22.75 -11.30
CA ARG A 532 -12.74 23.64 -11.99
C ARG A 532 -13.41 24.93 -12.43
N ALA A 533 -14.57 24.83 -13.07
CA ALA A 533 -15.32 26.00 -13.50
C ALA A 533 -15.72 26.91 -12.33
N LEU A 534 -16.09 26.33 -11.18
CA LEU A 534 -16.65 27.08 -10.06
C LEU A 534 -15.61 27.56 -9.03
N PHE A 535 -14.60 26.76 -8.72
CA PHE A 535 -13.63 27.05 -7.65
C PHE A 535 -12.20 27.24 -8.15
N ASP A 536 -11.96 27.13 -9.46
CA ASP A 536 -10.62 27.18 -10.07
C ASP A 536 -9.65 26.15 -9.44
N ILE A 537 -10.13 24.90 -9.34
CA ILE A 537 -9.35 23.76 -8.85
C ILE A 537 -9.42 22.58 -9.83
N SER A 538 -8.38 21.78 -9.91
CA SER A 538 -8.37 20.54 -10.71
C SER A 538 -8.07 19.33 -9.82
N PRO A 539 -9.01 18.84 -8.99
CA PRO A 539 -8.72 17.84 -7.96
C PRO A 539 -8.49 16.43 -8.53
N THR A 540 -7.56 15.68 -7.93
CA THR A 540 -7.38 14.24 -8.25
C THR A 540 -8.55 13.39 -7.72
N ASP A 541 -8.76 12.20 -8.30
CA ASP A 541 -9.79 11.24 -7.84
C ASP A 541 -9.69 10.94 -6.35
N SER A 542 -8.46 10.78 -5.84
CA SER A 542 -8.22 10.53 -4.42
C SER A 542 -8.69 11.69 -3.54
N VAL A 543 -8.53 12.92 -3.99
CA VAL A 543 -8.96 14.11 -3.26
C VAL A 543 -10.49 14.23 -3.33
N ILE A 544 -11.10 13.92 -4.48
CA ILE A 544 -12.56 13.88 -4.64
C ILE A 544 -13.17 12.88 -3.64
N TRP A 545 -12.70 11.63 -3.62
CA TRP A 545 -13.21 10.61 -2.70
C TRP A 545 -12.98 10.96 -1.23
N ALA A 546 -11.83 11.54 -0.89
CA ALA A 546 -11.55 12.01 0.47
C ALA A 546 -12.48 13.17 0.88
N SER A 547 -12.79 14.07 -0.04
CA SER A 547 -13.62 15.26 0.23
C SER A 547 -15.04 14.90 0.67
N ILE A 548 -15.64 13.84 0.10
CA ILE A 548 -16.96 13.33 0.50
C ILE A 548 -16.97 12.95 1.99
N ARG A 549 -15.81 12.63 2.58
CA ARG A 549 -15.69 12.24 3.99
C ARG A 549 -15.36 13.39 4.93
N THR A 550 -15.27 14.63 4.45
CA THR A 550 -14.99 15.81 5.29
C THR A 550 -15.86 15.84 6.54
N LYS A 551 -15.30 16.32 7.66
CA LYS A 551 -16.03 16.42 8.92
C LYS A 551 -17.19 17.41 8.86
N ASP A 552 -17.19 18.29 7.87
CA ASP A 552 -18.25 19.28 7.63
C ASP A 552 -19.57 18.65 7.17
N LEU A 553 -19.57 17.43 6.63
CA LEU A 553 -20.80 16.78 6.14
C LEU A 553 -21.38 15.80 7.16
N GLU A 554 -22.70 15.68 7.28
CA GLU A 554 -23.32 14.67 8.14
C GLU A 554 -23.12 13.25 7.57
N ARG A 555 -23.03 12.22 8.44
CA ARG A 555 -22.80 10.83 8.01
C ARG A 555 -23.80 10.32 6.97
N LYS A 556 -25.08 10.70 7.07
CA LYS A 556 -26.13 10.33 6.11
C LYS A 556 -25.86 10.94 4.72
N THR A 557 -25.42 12.19 4.71
CA THR A 557 -25.09 12.97 3.52
C THR A 557 -23.83 12.46 2.86
N ARG A 558 -22.78 12.10 3.64
CA ARG A 558 -21.59 11.42 3.11
C ARG A 558 -21.93 10.09 2.42
N TYR A 559 -22.85 9.31 3.02
CA TYR A 559 -23.31 8.05 2.43
C TYR A 559 -24.10 8.31 1.13
N PHE A 560 -24.98 9.30 1.14
CA PHE A 560 -25.72 9.73 -0.05
C PHE A 560 -24.77 10.15 -1.18
N LEU A 561 -23.87 11.10 -0.97
CA LEU A 561 -22.92 11.55 -2.00
C LEU A 561 -22.04 10.41 -2.51
N TRP A 562 -21.61 9.49 -1.63
CA TRP A 562 -20.85 8.31 -2.03
C TRP A 562 -21.68 7.38 -2.92
N MET A 563 -22.98 7.18 -2.63
CA MET A 563 -23.89 6.38 -3.47
C MET A 563 -24.14 7.06 -4.82
N VAL A 564 -24.30 8.39 -4.84
CA VAL A 564 -24.45 9.17 -6.08
C VAL A 564 -23.18 9.06 -6.93
N ALA A 565 -22.00 9.31 -6.35
CA ALA A 565 -20.71 9.17 -7.04
C ALA A 565 -20.51 7.77 -7.65
N ASN A 566 -21.07 6.74 -7.02
CA ASN A 566 -20.99 5.35 -7.47
C ASN A 566 -22.13 4.93 -8.41
N ASP A 567 -23.02 5.84 -8.83
CA ASP A 567 -24.24 5.54 -9.59
C ASP A 567 -25.00 4.34 -9.01
N ALA A 568 -25.29 4.40 -7.71
CA ALA A 568 -25.76 3.25 -6.94
C ALA A 568 -27.25 3.34 -6.53
N TYR A 569 -27.96 4.39 -6.91
CA TYR A 569 -29.40 4.50 -6.68
C TYR A 569 -30.20 3.90 -7.85
N MET A 570 -31.36 3.31 -7.57
CA MET A 570 -32.25 2.78 -8.61
C MET A 570 -33.03 3.94 -9.24
N THR A 571 -32.47 4.54 -10.28
CA THR A 571 -32.99 5.72 -10.99
C THR A 571 -32.71 5.61 -12.51
N GLY A 572 -33.50 6.32 -13.32
CA GLY A 572 -33.32 6.42 -14.77
C GLY A 572 -33.12 5.08 -15.47
N THR A 573 -32.01 4.96 -16.22
CA THR A 573 -31.68 3.77 -17.02
C THR A 573 -31.54 2.46 -16.22
N HIS A 574 -31.42 2.51 -14.88
CA HIS A 574 -31.43 1.29 -14.07
C HIS A 574 -32.77 0.53 -14.15
N TRP A 575 -33.88 1.25 -14.34
CA TRP A 575 -35.21 0.68 -14.47
C TRP A 575 -35.46 0.08 -15.86
N GLN A 576 -34.76 0.56 -16.89
CA GLN A 576 -34.92 0.14 -18.30
C GLN A 576 -34.35 -1.25 -18.63
N ARG A 577 -33.95 -2.04 -17.63
CA ARG A 577 -33.43 -3.40 -17.89
C ARG A 577 -34.58 -4.31 -18.33
N THR A 578 -34.31 -5.14 -19.34
CA THR A 578 -35.28 -6.09 -19.90
C THR A 578 -35.83 -7.10 -18.90
N SER A 579 -35.13 -7.31 -17.78
CA SER A 579 -35.57 -8.19 -16.69
C SER A 579 -36.67 -7.61 -15.79
N TYR A 580 -37.01 -6.33 -15.91
CA TYR A 580 -38.04 -5.68 -15.10
C TYR A 580 -39.39 -5.64 -15.83
N THR A 581 -40.48 -5.62 -15.06
CA THR A 581 -41.85 -5.49 -15.59
C THR A 581 -42.06 -4.13 -16.26
N ALA A 582 -43.05 -4.02 -17.16
CA ALA A 582 -43.38 -2.76 -17.82
C ALA A 582 -43.67 -1.63 -16.81
N GLU A 583 -44.48 -1.89 -15.78
CA GLU A 583 -44.75 -0.95 -14.68
C GLU A 583 -43.47 -0.49 -13.94
N ALA A 584 -42.48 -1.37 -13.79
CA ALA A 584 -41.22 -1.01 -13.16
C ALA A 584 -40.33 -0.17 -14.10
N GLN A 585 -40.41 -0.40 -15.42
CA GLN A 585 -39.71 0.38 -16.44
C GLN A 585 -40.28 1.79 -16.59
N GLU A 586 -41.57 2.01 -16.34
CA GLU A 586 -42.20 3.34 -16.32
C GLU A 586 -41.52 4.29 -15.32
N ARG A 587 -40.94 3.75 -14.24
CA ARG A 587 -40.17 4.51 -13.23
C ARG A 587 -38.83 5.05 -13.75
N ALA A 588 -38.46 4.75 -14.98
CA ALA A 588 -37.28 5.33 -15.63
C ALA A 588 -37.51 6.78 -16.05
N ILE A 589 -38.77 7.20 -16.22
CA ILE A 589 -39.16 8.49 -16.77
C ILE A 589 -39.90 9.31 -15.71
N CYS A 590 -39.61 10.60 -15.64
CA CYS A 590 -40.29 11.53 -14.76
C CYS A 590 -41.72 11.80 -15.27
N GLN A 591 -42.73 11.58 -14.43
CA GLN A 591 -44.14 11.81 -14.83
C GLN A 591 -44.49 13.29 -15.03
N HIS A 592 -43.66 14.23 -14.55
CA HIS A 592 -43.95 15.66 -14.60
C HIS A 592 -43.40 16.35 -15.86
N ASP A 593 -42.25 15.91 -16.37
CA ASP A 593 -41.56 16.55 -17.50
C ASP A 593 -41.06 15.58 -18.57
N GLN A 594 -41.38 14.29 -18.43
CA GLN A 594 -41.11 13.22 -19.41
C GLN A 594 -39.61 13.02 -19.74
N LYS A 595 -38.70 13.52 -18.91
CA LYS A 595 -37.25 13.29 -19.02
C LYS A 595 -36.85 12.01 -18.30
N VAL A 596 -35.67 11.47 -18.62
CA VAL A 596 -35.09 10.34 -17.88
C VAL A 596 -34.85 10.74 -16.44
N GLU A 597 -35.44 10.01 -15.51
CA GLU A 597 -35.41 10.33 -14.08
C GLU A 597 -34.14 9.78 -13.42
N ASP A 598 -32.98 10.23 -13.89
CA ASP A 598 -31.69 9.93 -13.26
C ASP A 598 -31.38 10.86 -12.07
N ILE A 599 -30.26 10.61 -11.39
CA ILE A 599 -29.88 11.40 -10.21
C ILE A 599 -29.53 12.85 -10.55
N ALA A 600 -29.04 13.13 -11.77
CA ALA A 600 -28.77 14.50 -12.20
C ALA A 600 -30.10 15.25 -12.32
N HIS A 601 -31.04 14.66 -13.07
CA HIS A 601 -32.37 15.19 -13.26
C HIS A 601 -33.07 15.46 -11.92
N ILE A 602 -33.11 14.47 -11.01
CA ILE A 602 -33.78 14.59 -9.71
C ILE A 602 -33.22 15.76 -8.88
N LEU A 603 -31.90 15.97 -8.92
CA LEU A 603 -31.25 16.96 -8.08
C LEU A 603 -31.21 18.35 -8.69
N THR A 604 -31.18 18.47 -10.02
CA THR A 604 -30.87 19.77 -10.67
C THR A 604 -31.87 20.23 -11.72
N GLY A 605 -32.73 19.36 -12.25
CA GLY A 605 -33.56 19.68 -13.43
C GLY A 605 -34.99 19.13 -13.44
N CYS A 606 -35.53 18.69 -12.31
CA CYS A 606 -36.89 18.16 -12.22
C CYS A 606 -37.90 19.30 -12.06
N GLU A 607 -38.94 19.32 -12.89
CA GLU A 607 -39.96 20.39 -12.89
C GLU A 607 -41.04 20.19 -11.81
N SER A 608 -41.00 19.06 -11.09
CA SER A 608 -41.92 18.80 -9.99
C SER A 608 -41.69 19.77 -8.81
N PRO A 609 -42.77 20.27 -8.16
CA PRO A 609 -42.65 21.14 -6.99
C PRO A 609 -41.77 20.53 -5.90
N GLY A 610 -40.73 21.27 -5.49
CA GLY A 610 -39.78 20.83 -4.46
C GLY A 610 -38.34 21.21 -4.75
N GLN A 611 -37.78 20.68 -5.83
CA GLN A 611 -36.36 20.85 -6.16
C GLN A 611 -36.01 22.33 -6.37
N GLU A 612 -36.81 23.05 -7.15
CA GLU A 612 -36.57 24.46 -7.46
C GLU A 612 -36.56 25.32 -6.20
N LEU A 613 -37.62 25.18 -5.39
CA LEU A 613 -37.81 25.94 -4.17
C LEU A 613 -36.68 25.69 -3.15
N VAL A 614 -36.19 24.45 -3.03
CA VAL A 614 -35.05 24.16 -2.15
C VAL A 614 -33.79 24.91 -2.60
N TRP A 615 -33.49 24.95 -3.90
CA TRP A 615 -32.33 25.70 -4.40
C TRP A 615 -32.52 27.21 -4.29
N GLU A 616 -33.73 27.72 -4.48
CA GLU A 616 -34.06 29.13 -4.25
C GLU A 616 -33.83 29.53 -2.79
N LEU A 617 -34.31 28.74 -1.83
CA LEU A 617 -34.08 28.97 -0.40
C LEU A 617 -32.59 28.90 -0.03
N THR A 618 -31.88 27.95 -0.65
CA THR A 618 -30.43 27.81 -0.46
C THR A 618 -29.68 29.03 -0.97
N GLY A 619 -30.03 29.54 -2.16
CA GLY A 619 -29.45 30.74 -2.73
C GLY A 619 -29.73 31.98 -1.90
N LYS A 620 -30.98 32.19 -1.48
CA LYS A 620 -31.34 33.31 -0.60
C LYS A 620 -30.50 33.33 0.69
N LEU A 621 -30.24 32.17 1.29
CA LEU A 621 -29.42 32.10 2.49
C LEU A 621 -27.92 32.30 2.19
N TRP A 622 -27.44 31.82 1.05
CA TRP A 622 -26.07 32.07 0.59
C TRP A 622 -25.82 33.56 0.31
N ASP A 623 -26.72 34.21 -0.42
CA ASP A 623 -26.60 35.63 -0.77
C ASP A 623 -26.61 36.52 0.47
N LYS A 624 -27.41 36.17 1.50
CA LYS A 624 -27.39 36.83 2.81
C LYS A 624 -26.03 36.80 3.49
N LYS A 625 -25.17 35.82 3.20
CA LYS A 625 -23.82 35.75 3.77
C LYS A 625 -22.93 36.88 3.26
N GLY A 626 -23.28 37.52 2.13
CA GLY A 626 -22.51 38.61 1.53
C GLY A 626 -21.18 38.12 0.95
N THR A 627 -21.16 36.93 0.35
CA THR A 627 -19.93 36.39 -0.27
C THR A 627 -19.69 37.00 -1.65
N ALA A 628 -18.47 36.85 -2.17
CA ALA A 628 -18.12 37.33 -3.52
C ALA A 628 -18.63 36.41 -4.64
N LEU A 629 -19.01 35.17 -4.33
CA LEU A 629 -19.55 34.23 -5.31
C LEU A 629 -21.07 34.39 -5.37
N SER A 630 -21.59 34.81 -6.52
CA SER A 630 -23.02 34.81 -6.79
C SER A 630 -23.59 33.40 -6.72
N TRP A 631 -24.75 33.25 -6.10
CA TRP A 631 -25.43 31.96 -6.10
C TRP A 631 -25.81 31.54 -7.52
N GLU A 632 -25.41 30.33 -7.88
CA GLU A 632 -25.92 29.61 -9.04
C GLU A 632 -26.36 28.22 -8.60
N ARG A 633 -27.37 27.68 -9.29
CA ARG A 633 -27.83 26.32 -9.01
C ARG A 633 -26.68 25.33 -9.21
N PRO A 634 -26.35 24.48 -8.22
CA PRO A 634 -25.22 23.58 -8.35
C PRO A 634 -25.55 22.44 -9.32
N ALA A 635 -24.63 22.17 -10.25
CA ALA A 635 -24.67 20.99 -11.10
C ALA A 635 -24.27 19.71 -10.33
N LEU A 636 -24.55 18.53 -10.90
CA LEU A 636 -24.35 17.24 -10.22
C LEU A 636 -22.92 17.03 -9.70
N GLY A 637 -21.91 17.35 -10.50
CA GLY A 637 -20.50 17.27 -10.13
C GLY A 637 -20.14 18.23 -8.99
N THR A 638 -20.70 19.44 -8.96
CA THR A 638 -20.54 20.37 -7.82
C THR A 638 -21.21 19.84 -6.55
N ILE A 639 -22.35 19.16 -6.66
CA ILE A 639 -23.03 18.52 -5.52
C ILE A 639 -22.19 17.37 -4.96
N VAL A 640 -21.75 16.44 -5.82
CA VAL A 640 -20.91 15.30 -5.42
C VAL A 640 -19.57 15.78 -4.87
N GLY A 641 -19.00 16.81 -5.51
CA GLY A 641 -17.78 17.50 -5.13
C GLY A 641 -17.95 18.58 -4.07
N ALA A 642 -19.09 18.68 -3.37
CA ALA A 642 -19.36 19.79 -2.45
C ALA A 642 -18.25 19.97 -1.41
N GLY A 643 -17.65 18.87 -0.94
CA GLY A 643 -16.52 18.85 0.00
C GLY A 643 -15.25 19.55 -0.49
N LEU A 644 -15.15 19.86 -1.79
CA LEU A 644 -14.02 20.50 -2.45
C LEU A 644 -14.13 22.02 -2.52
N ALA A 645 -15.22 22.62 -2.01
CA ALA A 645 -15.39 24.06 -2.07
C ALA A 645 -14.22 24.80 -1.41
N VAL A 646 -13.62 25.72 -2.17
CA VAL A 646 -12.50 26.58 -1.75
C VAL A 646 -12.81 28.00 -2.18
N PHE A 647 -12.65 28.95 -1.27
CA PHE A 647 -12.85 30.38 -1.54
C PHE A 647 -11.64 31.15 -1.05
N LYS A 648 -11.07 31.98 -1.93
CA LYS A 648 -9.87 32.78 -1.65
C LYS A 648 -10.19 34.27 -1.76
N THR A 649 -9.57 35.08 -0.90
CA THR A 649 -9.52 36.53 -1.09
C THR A 649 -8.51 36.89 -2.21
N PRO A 650 -8.49 38.14 -2.69
CA PRO A 650 -7.44 38.61 -3.61
C PRO A 650 -6.01 38.39 -3.07
N GLY A 651 -5.81 38.41 -1.75
CA GLY A 651 -4.56 38.07 -1.07
C GLY A 651 -4.31 36.57 -0.87
N ARG A 652 -5.04 35.69 -1.56
CA ARG A 652 -4.98 34.21 -1.47
C ARG A 652 -5.31 33.60 -0.10
N THR A 653 -5.83 34.37 0.85
CA THR A 653 -6.27 33.82 2.15
C THR A 653 -7.60 33.09 2.01
N ARG A 654 -7.71 31.90 2.63
CA ARG A 654 -8.90 31.06 2.54
C ARG A 654 -10.01 31.54 3.46
N LYS A 655 -11.24 31.56 2.95
CA LYS A 655 -12.44 31.91 3.72
C LYS A 655 -13.14 30.68 4.28
N MET A 656 -12.51 30.08 5.30
CA MET A 656 -12.91 28.78 5.86
C MET A 656 -14.39 28.70 6.31
N GLY A 657 -14.97 29.81 6.81
CA GLY A 657 -16.38 29.88 7.20
C GLY A 657 -17.34 29.80 6.02
N GLU A 658 -17.07 30.56 4.95
CA GLU A 658 -17.85 30.54 3.70
C GLU A 658 -17.74 29.18 3.00
N GLU A 659 -16.54 28.61 2.93
CA GLU A 659 -16.31 27.28 2.37
C GLU A 659 -17.13 26.21 3.07
N ARG A 660 -17.13 26.26 4.40
CA ARG A 660 -17.87 25.32 5.23
C ARG A 660 -19.37 25.48 5.08
N LEU A 661 -19.86 26.72 5.02
CA LEU A 661 -21.28 27.01 4.78
C LEU A 661 -21.72 26.44 3.43
N TRP A 662 -20.96 26.70 2.36
CA TRP A 662 -21.25 26.16 1.02
C TRP A 662 -21.34 24.64 1.00
N ARG A 663 -20.32 23.96 1.58
CA ARG A 663 -20.29 22.49 1.71
C ARG A 663 -21.57 21.95 2.34
N ILE A 664 -22.01 22.59 3.43
CA ILE A 664 -23.21 22.20 4.18
C ILE A 664 -24.47 22.45 3.34
N LEU A 665 -24.63 23.67 2.85
CA LEU A 665 -25.85 24.09 2.14
C LEU A 665 -26.09 23.26 0.89
N VAL A 666 -25.07 23.05 0.05
CA VAL A 666 -25.21 22.27 -1.19
C VAL A 666 -25.51 20.80 -0.88
N ALA A 667 -24.73 20.18 0.01
CA ALA A 667 -24.83 18.75 0.24
C ALA A 667 -26.11 18.34 1.00
N GLU A 668 -26.48 19.09 2.05
CA GLU A 668 -27.68 18.79 2.84
C GLU A 668 -28.96 19.08 2.04
N SER A 669 -28.98 20.16 1.24
CA SER A 669 -30.12 20.49 0.37
C SER A 669 -30.31 19.45 -0.73
N ALA A 670 -29.24 18.98 -1.38
CA ALA A 670 -29.33 17.87 -2.33
C ALA A 670 -29.87 16.58 -1.68
N TYR A 671 -29.44 16.28 -0.46
CA TYR A 671 -29.95 15.14 0.28
C TYR A 671 -31.43 15.29 0.64
N LEU A 672 -31.88 16.50 0.99
CA LEU A 672 -33.29 16.80 1.25
C LEU A 672 -34.14 16.62 -0.02
N ILE A 673 -33.69 17.14 -1.17
CA ILE A 673 -34.36 16.96 -2.47
C ILE A 673 -34.53 15.47 -2.77
N TRP A 674 -33.45 14.69 -2.64
CA TRP A 674 -33.50 13.24 -2.80
C TRP A 674 -34.51 12.57 -1.86
N LYS A 675 -34.49 12.92 -0.57
CA LYS A 675 -35.41 12.36 0.44
C LYS A 675 -36.87 12.67 0.10
N MET A 676 -37.15 13.92 -0.27
CA MET A 676 -38.50 14.34 -0.66
C MET A 676 -38.95 13.59 -1.91
N ARG A 677 -38.10 13.49 -2.95
CA ARG A 677 -38.42 12.69 -4.14
C ARG A 677 -38.74 11.24 -3.79
N CYS A 678 -37.94 10.58 -2.94
CA CYS A 678 -38.22 9.22 -2.51
C CYS A 678 -39.57 9.10 -1.80
N GLU A 679 -39.87 10.02 -0.89
CA GLU A 679 -41.16 10.02 -0.18
C GLU A 679 -42.34 10.26 -1.13
N ARG A 680 -42.20 11.21 -2.06
CA ARG A 680 -43.19 11.51 -3.10
C ARG A 680 -43.53 10.27 -3.92
N VAL A 681 -42.52 9.68 -4.56
CA VAL A 681 -42.68 8.58 -5.50
C VAL A 681 -43.07 7.27 -4.80
N ILE A 682 -42.56 6.99 -3.60
CA ILE A 682 -42.76 5.69 -2.94
C ILE A 682 -43.97 5.67 -2.00
N ARG A 683 -44.31 6.80 -1.36
CA ARG A 683 -45.32 6.84 -0.29
C ARG A 683 -46.54 7.72 -0.59
N LYS A 684 -46.46 8.62 -1.56
CA LYS A 684 -47.52 9.59 -1.87
C LYS A 684 -48.04 9.48 -3.30
N ASP A 685 -47.85 8.33 -3.94
CA ASP A 685 -48.30 8.08 -5.32
C ASP A 685 -47.90 9.21 -6.29
N ASN A 686 -46.65 9.65 -6.15
CA ASN A 686 -46.05 10.76 -6.87
C ASN A 686 -46.71 12.16 -6.69
N THR A 687 -47.59 12.35 -5.70
CA THR A 687 -48.25 13.64 -5.40
C THR A 687 -47.28 14.69 -4.86
N PRO A 688 -47.12 15.87 -5.51
CA PRO A 688 -46.20 16.92 -5.06
C PRO A 688 -46.50 17.47 -3.66
N PHE A 689 -45.45 17.93 -2.97
CA PHE A 689 -45.59 18.62 -1.69
C PHE A 689 -45.99 20.08 -1.89
N THR A 690 -46.66 20.67 -0.90
CA THR A 690 -46.95 22.10 -0.93
C THR A 690 -45.68 22.93 -0.69
N SER A 691 -45.61 24.13 -1.27
CA SER A 691 -44.45 25.05 -1.08
C SER A 691 -44.16 25.31 0.40
N ARG A 692 -45.21 25.45 1.23
CA ARG A 692 -45.08 25.64 2.67
C ARG A 692 -44.47 24.45 3.39
N GLU A 693 -44.84 23.23 2.99
CA GLU A 693 -44.25 22.01 3.56
C GLU A 693 -42.76 21.90 3.20
N ILE A 694 -42.40 22.20 1.94
CA ILE A 694 -41.01 22.18 1.46
C ILE A 694 -40.16 23.20 2.22
N GLU A 695 -40.65 24.45 2.35
CA GLU A 695 -39.98 25.51 3.09
C GLU A 695 -39.74 25.11 4.56
N ASN A 696 -40.77 24.61 5.24
CA ASN A 696 -40.64 24.14 6.63
C ASN A 696 -39.61 23.02 6.78
N ARG A 697 -39.59 22.05 5.85
CA ARG A 697 -38.62 20.94 5.87
C ARG A 697 -37.19 21.44 5.66
N TRP A 698 -36.98 22.41 4.77
CA TRP A 698 -35.67 23.01 4.53
C TRP A 698 -35.19 23.84 5.72
N ILE A 699 -36.04 24.71 6.28
CA ILE A 699 -35.72 25.49 7.49
C ILE A 699 -35.39 24.55 8.66
N HIS A 700 -36.17 23.49 8.86
CA HIS A 700 -35.91 22.50 9.90
C HIS A 700 -34.54 21.83 9.70
N MET A 701 -34.21 21.43 8.47
CA MET A 701 -32.90 20.83 8.14
C MET A 701 -31.73 21.78 8.51
N VAL A 702 -31.81 23.06 8.13
CA VAL A 702 -30.72 24.01 8.43
C VAL A 702 -30.61 24.28 9.93
N ASN A 703 -31.74 24.41 10.64
CA ASN A 703 -31.73 24.60 12.09
C ASN A 703 -31.17 23.38 12.84
N GLU A 704 -31.55 22.16 12.47
CA GLU A 704 -30.96 20.93 13.03
C GLU A 704 -29.45 20.88 12.81
N ARG A 705 -28.99 21.37 11.65
CA ARG A 705 -27.58 21.44 11.32
C ARG A 705 -26.81 22.42 12.21
N ILE A 706 -27.38 23.60 12.48
CA ILE A 706 -26.79 24.58 13.40
C ILE A 706 -26.67 23.97 14.81
N GLN A 707 -27.72 23.29 15.29
CA GLN A 707 -27.69 22.62 16.60
C GLN A 707 -26.67 21.48 16.66
N LEU A 708 -26.49 20.73 15.57
CA LEU A 708 -25.42 19.75 15.45
C LEU A 708 -24.05 20.42 15.55
N ASP A 709 -23.80 21.50 14.82
CA ASP A 709 -22.54 22.22 14.83
C ASP A 709 -22.18 22.76 16.22
N ARG A 710 -23.16 23.34 16.95
CA ARG A 710 -22.99 23.78 18.35
C ARG A 710 -22.56 22.62 19.25
N ARG A 711 -23.26 21.49 19.18
CA ARG A 711 -22.90 20.29 19.95
C ARG A 711 -21.47 19.82 19.63
N MET A 712 -21.09 19.86 18.36
CA MET A 712 -19.76 19.44 17.88
C MET A 712 -18.62 20.36 18.34
N THR A 713 -18.90 21.49 18.98
CA THR A 713 -17.86 22.35 19.60
C THR A 713 -17.38 21.86 20.96
N SER A 714 -18.11 20.92 21.57
CA SER A 714 -17.74 20.34 22.86
C SER A 714 -16.41 19.56 22.78
N ARG A 715 -15.54 19.79 23.78
CA ARG A 715 -14.25 19.10 23.92
C ARG A 715 -14.38 17.56 23.94
N LYS A 716 -15.54 17.02 24.33
CA LYS A 716 -15.82 15.56 24.36
C LYS A 716 -15.65 14.86 23.01
N TYR A 717 -15.72 15.61 21.90
CA TYR A 717 -15.56 15.05 20.56
C TYR A 717 -14.09 15.00 20.09
N GLY A 718 -13.14 15.55 20.85
CA GLY A 718 -11.70 15.53 20.54
C GLY A 718 -11.42 15.96 19.09
N SER A 719 -10.66 15.15 18.36
CA SER A 719 -10.31 15.40 16.95
C SER A 719 -11.50 15.43 15.98
N LYS A 720 -12.67 14.91 16.40
CA LYS A 720 -13.91 14.94 15.61
C LYS A 720 -14.69 16.24 15.80
N GLY A 721 -14.34 17.05 16.80
CA GLY A 721 -14.98 18.33 17.07
C GLY A 721 -14.72 19.39 15.99
N VAL A 722 -15.50 20.46 16.04
CA VAL A 722 -15.36 21.66 15.21
C VAL A 722 -15.04 22.82 16.13
N SER A 723 -14.05 23.64 15.79
CA SER A 723 -13.68 24.79 16.63
C SER A 723 -14.84 25.80 16.71
N PRO A 724 -15.13 26.39 17.88
CA PRO A 724 -16.16 27.42 18.03
C PRO A 724 -16.01 28.58 17.04
N ASN A 725 -14.78 29.06 16.81
CA ASN A 725 -14.51 30.16 15.88
C ASN A 725 -14.94 29.83 14.45
N LEU A 726 -14.71 28.60 13.99
CA LEU A 726 -15.14 28.16 12.67
C LEU A 726 -16.66 28.04 12.57
N VAL A 727 -17.34 27.56 13.62
CA VAL A 727 -18.81 27.52 13.66
C VAL A 727 -19.38 28.93 13.61
N ARG A 728 -18.83 29.86 14.41
CA ARG A 728 -19.19 31.28 14.36
C ARG A 728 -19.01 31.84 12.94
N ALA A 729 -17.83 31.67 12.36
CA ALA A 729 -17.54 32.14 11.00
C ALA A 729 -18.45 31.51 9.93
N THR A 730 -18.94 30.28 10.13
CA THR A 730 -19.89 29.63 9.22
C THR A 730 -21.23 30.35 9.24
N TRP A 731 -21.81 30.57 10.42
CA TRP A 731 -23.20 30.97 10.58
C TRP A 731 -23.42 32.46 10.85
N GLN A 732 -22.36 33.21 11.18
CA GLN A 732 -22.45 34.64 11.44
C GLN A 732 -23.05 35.40 10.25
N GLY A 733 -23.97 36.30 10.54
CA GLY A 733 -24.76 37.08 9.58
C GLY A 733 -26.02 36.39 9.07
N LEU A 734 -26.33 35.17 9.53
CA LEU A 734 -27.44 34.35 9.02
C LEU A 734 -28.52 34.03 10.06
N LEU A 735 -28.29 34.35 11.33
CA LEU A 735 -29.19 33.98 12.43
C LEU A 735 -30.27 35.04 12.66
N MET A 736 -31.45 34.63 13.11
CA MET A 736 -32.46 35.59 13.54
C MET A 736 -31.98 36.38 14.75
N ARG A 737 -32.20 37.69 14.70
CA ARG A 737 -31.91 38.61 15.81
C ARG A 737 -30.51 38.35 16.37
N GLU A 738 -29.53 38.15 15.49
CA GLU A 738 -28.17 37.76 15.87
C GLU A 738 -27.54 38.73 16.89
N HIS A 739 -27.87 40.02 16.80
CA HIS A 739 -27.48 41.06 17.76
C HIS A 739 -27.98 40.82 19.20
N THR A 740 -28.94 39.92 19.41
CA THR A 740 -29.48 39.56 20.74
C THR A 740 -28.87 38.27 21.31
N LEU A 741 -28.02 37.58 20.53
CA LEU A 741 -27.36 36.35 20.98
C LEU A 741 -26.17 36.68 21.89
N PRO A 742 -25.92 35.86 22.93
CA PRO A 742 -24.73 36.03 23.77
C PRO A 742 -23.45 35.73 22.98
N ASP A 743 -22.32 36.33 23.37
CA ASP A 743 -21.02 36.18 22.69
C ASP A 743 -20.55 34.72 22.58
N ASP A 744 -21.01 33.88 23.50
CA ASP A 744 -20.71 32.45 23.62
C ASP A 744 -21.80 31.53 23.04
N TRP A 745 -22.75 32.04 22.24
CA TRP A 745 -23.90 31.28 21.71
C TRP A 745 -23.53 29.96 21.02
N VAL A 746 -22.32 29.90 20.46
CA VAL A 746 -21.77 28.71 19.78
C VAL A 746 -21.50 27.57 20.75
N THR A 747 -21.06 27.87 21.97
CA THR A 747 -20.65 26.91 23.01
C THR A 747 -21.70 26.72 24.10
N ASN A 748 -22.50 27.75 24.37
CA ASN A 748 -23.63 27.69 25.28
C ASN A 748 -24.75 26.86 24.65
N THR A 749 -25.45 26.01 25.41
CA THR A 749 -26.56 25.17 24.92
C THR A 749 -27.93 25.80 25.08
N GLY A 750 -28.02 27.08 25.49
CA GLY A 750 -29.27 27.84 25.60
C GLY A 750 -30.03 28.02 24.28
N VAL A 751 -31.26 28.56 24.36
CA VAL A 751 -32.20 28.74 23.24
C VAL A 751 -31.58 29.63 22.16
N LEU A 752 -31.31 29.05 20.99
CA LEU A 752 -30.88 29.77 19.80
C LEU A 752 -32.11 30.19 19.01
N VAL A 753 -32.18 31.45 18.59
CA VAL A 753 -33.12 31.89 17.55
C VAL A 753 -32.60 31.34 16.21
N GLY A 754 -33.35 30.40 15.60
CA GLY A 754 -33.00 29.77 14.34
C GLY A 754 -32.98 30.75 13.15
N ILE A 755 -32.90 30.25 11.93
CA ILE A 755 -33.00 31.10 10.72
C ILE A 755 -34.48 31.49 10.48
N GLU A 756 -34.77 32.76 10.15
CA GLU A 756 -36.13 33.26 9.87
C GLU A 756 -36.61 32.78 8.50
N SER A 757 -37.90 32.47 8.40
CA SER A 757 -38.60 32.60 7.12
C SER A 757 -38.90 34.10 6.90
N ASP A 758 -37.98 34.86 6.31
CA ASP A 758 -38.28 36.23 5.84
C ASP A 758 -39.41 36.26 4.78
N LEU A 759 -39.91 35.09 4.37
CA LEU A 759 -41.06 34.87 3.48
C LEU A 759 -42.43 35.08 4.15
N ARG A 760 -42.48 35.45 5.43
CA ARG A 760 -43.73 35.68 6.18
C ARG A 760 -44.47 36.99 5.88
N ARG A 761 -44.00 37.85 4.98
CA ARG A 761 -44.77 39.05 4.60
C ARG A 761 -45.79 38.74 3.51
N ARG A 762 -46.99 38.36 3.96
CA ARG A 762 -48.33 38.82 3.52
C ARG A 762 -49.35 37.75 3.87
N THR A 763 -50.02 37.91 5.02
CA THR A 763 -51.48 37.70 5.19
C THR A 763 -51.86 37.89 6.67
N GLY A 764 -52.53 39.01 6.95
CA GLY A 764 -53.59 39.10 7.98
C GLY A 764 -53.16 39.43 9.42
N PRO A 765 -53.82 40.40 10.08
CA PRO A 765 -53.58 40.71 11.49
C PRO A 765 -54.16 39.61 12.39
N ARG A 766 -53.39 39.18 13.39
CA ARG A 766 -53.92 38.36 14.48
C ARG A 766 -54.70 39.26 15.44
N GLY A 767 -56.00 39.03 15.52
CA GLY A 767 -56.84 39.50 16.63
C GLY A 767 -56.43 38.86 17.95
N ARG A 768 -56.75 39.59 19.03
CA ARG A 768 -56.37 39.37 20.43
C ARG A 768 -56.63 37.98 20.97
#